data_AF-A0A2N5UB40-F1
#
_entry.id   AF-A0A2N5UB40-F1
#
_cell.length_a   1.000
_cell.length_b   1.000
_cell.length_c   1.000
_cell.angle_alpha   90.00
_cell.angle_beta   90.00
_cell.angle_gamma   90.00
#
_symmetry.space_group_name_H-M   'P 1'
#
loop_
_entity.id
_entity.type
_entity.pdbx_description
1 polymer ?
#
loop_
_entity_poly.entity_id
_entity_poly.type
_entity_poly.pdbx_seq_one_letter_code
_entity_poly.pdbx_strand_id
1 'polypeptide(L)'
;MSLNTCVSPAMPTRSTTEDFQNAPLQSFDLLGIGFGPANLSLSVRLAEENLINPSSMLQSPAEDSNNRDGSNKQISMKSCFIESNDSFRWHPGMMIEGSRMQISFLKDLVTLRNPCSPFSFLNYLHCQNRLVDFINRATFTPTRLEFADYLAWVARRVNSLSPPLVNPKIVNTDSSKHHSIDLCYGERVVAVEGIRGGTGDIDFLRVLSTKSSDGSVRQYLCRNLVISVGGTPRVPKPFQDIGYESSEKTCYVLHTSTFLQHIDQILSDIIRLSYVEQSQLERRHPIYNPALNNSSSNSTSSINTTPSSDGLTHDSSPYGLTTDGLTFTDLSHAGKMGKIKIAVIGGGQSAAETFLETYNRLKAMIPSTNGSEACAEIDLIIKKGHLRPSDDSPFSNELFNPQSTDFFYDHNTRELAPRLDSRSSICAPSKLKDFLLKEAAATNYAVVNPETLTALYETMYSQKVNQGMDGCQFKLWGRSNDVKINIINYTEVISAEVNSSGDRSVDMVLENVLTRTTSRTRYHAVILGTGYSRDSWKDILFGKSAERPGSGINLGALWPNLCTDTLHGYHPSSDYTTDHSPTNSDILSGGLSDENNQESCQSETSLKKSINLKLSRNYRLLLPETFIEVEPSKSTPPENKKVRVCKFRPTVWLQGCNEGTHGISDSLLSVLSIRSGEIFDGINEEGWFGNFSGAKDEEKTS
;
A
#
# COMPACT_ATOMS: atom_id res chain seq x y z
N MET A 1 17.64 4.74 27.81
CA MET A 1 16.72 5.02 26.69
C MET A 1 17.42 4.55 25.43
N SER A 2 17.09 3.33 25.01
CA SER A 2 17.82 2.56 24.00
C SER A 2 17.37 2.96 22.59
N LEU A 3 18.33 3.37 21.78
CA LEU A 3 18.22 3.53 20.33
C LEU A 3 17.95 2.15 19.71
N ASN A 4 16.72 1.88 19.28
CA ASN A 4 16.42 0.72 18.44
C ASN A 4 16.58 1.13 16.98
N THR A 5 17.70 0.70 16.40
CA THR A 5 17.98 0.66 14.97
C THR A 5 16.91 -0.16 14.25
N CYS A 6 16.15 0.47 13.34
CA CYS A 6 15.34 -0.24 12.35
C CYS A 6 16.27 -0.96 11.37
N VAL A 7 16.60 -2.21 11.67
CA VAL A 7 17.18 -3.16 10.72
C VAL A 7 16.07 -3.58 9.77
N SER A 8 16.18 -3.25 8.47
CA SER A 8 15.37 -3.91 7.44
C SER A 8 15.65 -5.41 7.49
N PRO A 9 14.61 -6.28 7.43
CA PRO A 9 14.77 -7.70 7.66
C PRO A 9 15.78 -8.26 6.65
N ALA A 10 16.77 -9.00 7.16
CA ALA A 10 17.53 -9.91 6.32
C ALA A 10 16.53 -10.77 5.53
N MET A 11 16.84 -11.07 4.27
CA MET A 11 16.16 -12.15 3.53
C MET A 11 15.98 -13.32 4.51
N PRO A 12 14.74 -13.75 4.79
CA PRO A 12 14.53 -14.80 5.76
C PRO A 12 15.35 -16.00 5.32
N THR A 13 16.21 -16.49 6.21
CA THR A 13 16.72 -17.86 6.13
C THR A 13 15.53 -18.72 5.79
N ARG A 14 15.58 -19.36 4.62
CA ARG A 14 14.46 -20.09 4.02
C ARG A 14 13.94 -21.07 5.08
N SER A 15 12.82 -20.72 5.72
CA SER A 15 12.22 -21.55 6.78
C SER A 15 11.97 -22.94 6.20
N THR A 16 12.36 -23.96 6.95
CA THR A 16 12.32 -25.33 6.48
C THR A 16 10.87 -25.79 6.41
N THR A 17 10.58 -26.79 5.57
CA THR A 17 9.24 -27.38 5.44
C THR A 17 8.66 -27.89 6.77
N GLU A 18 9.52 -28.26 7.73
CA GLU A 18 9.13 -28.74 9.05
C GLU A 18 8.61 -27.61 9.96
N ASP A 19 9.13 -26.38 9.82
CA ASP A 19 8.69 -25.21 10.60
C ASP A 19 7.25 -24.81 10.28
N PHE A 20 6.81 -25.05 9.03
CA PHE A 20 5.42 -24.82 8.63
C PHE A 20 4.48 -25.88 9.21
N GLN A 21 4.85 -27.16 9.27
CA GLN A 21 3.91 -28.21 9.69
C GLN A 21 3.59 -28.21 11.20
N ASN A 22 4.47 -27.65 12.03
CA ASN A 22 4.36 -27.70 13.49
C ASN A 22 3.82 -26.42 14.17
N ALA A 23 3.42 -25.41 13.39
CA ALA A 23 2.89 -24.16 13.94
C ALA A 23 1.46 -24.34 14.51
N PRO A 24 1.12 -23.70 15.65
CA PRO A 24 -0.19 -23.84 16.27
C PRO A 24 -1.30 -23.27 15.37
N LEU A 25 -2.34 -24.08 15.12
CA LEU A 25 -3.44 -23.74 14.22
C LEU A 25 -4.59 -23.04 14.99
N GLN A 26 -4.83 -21.77 14.69
CA GLN A 26 -5.93 -21.01 15.30
C GLN A 26 -7.10 -20.89 14.32
N SER A 27 -8.33 -21.16 14.77
CA SER A 27 -9.53 -21.11 13.92
C SER A 27 -10.39 -19.88 14.18
N PHE A 28 -10.87 -19.26 13.09
CA PHE A 28 -11.70 -18.07 13.05
C PHE A 28 -12.87 -18.23 12.07
N ASP A 29 -14.00 -17.58 12.35
CA ASP A 29 -15.09 -17.49 11.37
C ASP A 29 -14.68 -16.56 10.24
N LEU A 30 -14.08 -15.42 10.59
CA LEU A 30 -13.63 -14.38 9.66
C LEU A 30 -12.15 -14.06 9.87
N LEU A 31 -11.37 -14.08 8.79
CA LEU A 31 -9.99 -13.61 8.80
C LEU A 31 -9.81 -12.46 7.80
N GLY A 32 -9.20 -11.37 8.24
CA GLY A 32 -8.84 -10.23 7.40
C GLY A 32 -7.33 -10.17 7.14
N ILE A 33 -6.93 -10.06 5.87
CA ILE A 33 -5.54 -9.82 5.47
C ILE A 33 -5.34 -8.33 5.23
N GLY A 34 -4.41 -7.74 5.99
CA GLY A 34 -4.15 -6.30 6.07
C GLY A 34 -5.04 -5.63 7.13
N PHE A 35 -4.51 -4.65 7.85
CA PHE A 35 -5.26 -3.86 8.82
C PHE A 35 -5.11 -2.35 8.60
N GLY A 36 -5.14 -1.96 7.31
CA GLY A 36 -5.34 -0.58 6.89
C GLY A 36 -6.80 -0.11 7.03
N PRO A 37 -7.14 1.10 6.54
CA PRO A 37 -8.46 1.72 6.74
C PRO A 37 -9.66 0.85 6.33
N ALA A 38 -9.54 0.04 5.27
CA ALA A 38 -10.63 -0.80 4.79
C ALA A 38 -11.04 -1.90 5.79
N ASN A 39 -10.09 -2.71 6.26
CA ASN A 39 -10.36 -3.71 7.29
C ASN A 39 -10.57 -3.08 8.67
N LEU A 40 -9.97 -1.92 8.95
CA LEU A 40 -10.28 -1.16 10.15
C LEU A 40 -11.76 -0.73 10.16
N SER A 41 -12.31 -0.25 9.04
CA SER A 41 -13.74 0.08 8.89
C SER A 41 -14.64 -1.15 9.11
N LEU A 42 -14.25 -2.32 8.58
CA LEU A 42 -14.96 -3.58 8.83
C LEU A 42 -14.93 -3.97 10.31
N SER A 43 -13.77 -3.82 10.97
CA SER A 43 -13.65 -4.06 12.42
C SER A 43 -14.49 -3.10 13.25
N VAL A 44 -14.68 -1.85 12.79
CA VAL A 44 -15.62 -0.90 13.43
C VAL A 44 -17.05 -1.42 13.32
N ARG A 45 -17.48 -1.89 12.14
CA ARG A 45 -18.83 -2.47 11.97
C ARG A 45 -19.04 -3.71 12.85
N LEU A 46 -18.03 -4.59 12.95
CA LEU A 46 -18.03 -5.74 13.86
C LEU A 46 -18.12 -5.29 15.33
N ALA A 47 -17.34 -4.28 15.72
CA ALA A 47 -17.36 -3.76 17.09
C ALA A 47 -18.70 -3.10 17.46
N GLU A 48 -19.33 -2.38 16.54
CA GLU A 48 -20.67 -1.81 16.76
C GLU A 48 -21.73 -2.88 16.97
N GLU A 49 -21.65 -4.00 16.24
CA GLU A 49 -22.53 -5.15 16.45
C GLU A 49 -22.42 -5.67 17.89
N ASN A 50 -21.19 -5.79 18.37
CA ASN A 50 -20.89 -6.25 19.72
C ASN A 50 -21.39 -5.28 20.81
N LEU A 51 -21.46 -3.98 20.51
CA LEU A 51 -22.03 -2.97 21.42
C LEU A 51 -23.55 -3.05 21.50
N ILE A 52 -24.22 -3.36 20.38
CA ILE A 52 -25.69 -3.47 20.31
C ILE A 52 -26.15 -4.80 20.94
N ASN A 53 -25.41 -5.89 20.71
CA ASN A 53 -25.78 -7.24 21.11
C ASN A 53 -24.76 -7.90 22.07
N PRO A 54 -24.56 -7.35 23.28
CA PRO A 54 -23.54 -7.85 24.22
C PRO A 54 -23.79 -9.29 24.71
N SER A 55 -25.05 -9.75 24.69
CA SER A 55 -25.44 -11.11 25.09
C SER A 55 -24.89 -12.21 24.15
N SER A 56 -24.52 -11.85 22.91
CA SER A 56 -23.93 -12.78 21.92
C SER A 56 -22.50 -13.21 22.29
N MET A 57 -21.81 -12.44 23.14
CA MET A 57 -20.44 -12.72 23.61
C MET A 57 -20.38 -13.80 24.71
N LEU A 58 -21.49 -14.04 25.42
CA LEU A 58 -21.54 -14.89 26.62
C LEU A 58 -22.04 -16.31 26.34
N GLN A 59 -22.51 -16.61 25.13
CA GLN A 59 -23.00 -17.94 24.79
C GLN A 59 -21.90 -18.75 24.09
N SER A 60 -21.21 -19.58 24.86
CA SER A 60 -20.65 -20.82 24.33
C SER A 60 -21.77 -21.67 23.72
N PRO A 61 -21.50 -22.47 22.68
CA PRO A 61 -22.50 -23.30 22.02
C PRO A 61 -22.90 -24.47 22.94
N ALA A 62 -23.74 -24.19 23.93
CA ALA A 62 -24.33 -25.18 24.80
C ALA A 62 -25.79 -25.42 24.41
N GLU A 63 -26.14 -26.68 24.47
CA GLU A 63 -27.37 -27.34 24.05
C GLU A 63 -28.62 -26.69 24.68
N ASP A 64 -29.43 -26.03 23.86
CA ASP A 64 -30.84 -25.83 24.17
C ASP A 64 -31.67 -26.11 22.91
N SER A 65 -31.89 -27.41 22.69
CA SER A 65 -32.86 -27.94 21.76
C SER A 65 -34.25 -27.77 22.37
N ASN A 66 -34.89 -26.58 22.27
CA ASN A 66 -36.35 -26.42 22.37
C ASN A 66 -36.84 -24.97 22.20
N ASN A 67 -36.41 -24.25 21.15
CA ASN A 67 -37.17 -23.06 20.74
C ASN A 67 -37.37 -23.01 19.22
N ARG A 68 -38.62 -23.25 18.80
CA ARG A 68 -39.11 -23.23 17.41
C ARG A 68 -39.67 -21.86 17.04
N ASP A 69 -38.93 -20.79 17.31
CA ASP A 69 -39.27 -19.47 16.76
C ASP A 69 -38.15 -19.00 15.84
N GLY A 70 -38.49 -18.80 14.56
CA GLY A 70 -37.59 -18.47 13.45
C GLY A 70 -37.08 -17.03 13.46
N SER A 71 -36.77 -16.46 14.63
CA SER A 71 -36.05 -15.19 14.71
C SER A 71 -34.56 -15.44 14.48
N ASN A 72 -34.00 -14.84 13.42
CA ASN A 72 -32.57 -14.83 13.05
C ASN A 72 -31.66 -14.91 14.28
N LYS A 73 -31.08 -16.08 14.53
CA LYS A 73 -30.08 -16.28 15.59
C LYS A 73 -28.76 -15.70 15.06
N GLN A 74 -28.57 -14.39 15.26
CA GLN A 74 -27.38 -13.64 14.81
C GLN A 74 -26.13 -14.20 15.51
N ILE A 75 -25.20 -14.78 14.74
CA ILE A 75 -24.00 -15.45 15.24
C ILE A 75 -22.95 -14.41 15.62
N SER A 76 -22.41 -14.47 16.84
CA SER A 76 -21.22 -13.70 17.22
C SER A 76 -20.02 -14.25 16.42
N MET A 77 -19.51 -13.46 15.46
CA MET A 77 -18.42 -13.90 14.58
C MET A 77 -17.06 -13.76 15.28
N LYS A 78 -16.35 -14.87 15.45
CA LYS A 78 -14.96 -14.83 15.90
C LYS A 78 -14.07 -14.37 14.74
N SER A 79 -13.45 -13.20 14.89
CA SER A 79 -12.70 -12.56 13.81
C SER A 79 -11.23 -12.31 14.17
N CYS A 80 -10.35 -12.35 13.17
CA CYS A 80 -8.94 -11.98 13.32
C CYS A 80 -8.45 -11.16 12.13
N PHE A 81 -7.55 -10.19 12.35
CA PHE A 81 -6.92 -9.40 11.30
C PHE A 81 -5.40 -9.46 11.41
N ILE A 82 -4.72 -9.70 10.29
CA ILE A 82 -3.26 -9.85 10.20
C ILE A 82 -2.67 -8.65 9.45
N GLU A 83 -1.70 -7.97 10.04
CA GLU A 83 -1.02 -6.78 9.49
C GLU A 83 0.50 -6.92 9.53
N SER A 84 1.13 -6.57 8.42
CA SER A 84 2.58 -6.71 8.25
C SER A 84 3.42 -5.67 9.00
N ASN A 85 2.86 -4.48 9.24
CA ASN A 85 3.48 -3.49 10.12
C ASN A 85 3.36 -3.91 11.59
N ASP A 86 4.38 -3.60 12.40
CA ASP A 86 4.40 -3.89 13.85
C ASP A 86 3.37 -3.09 14.67
N SER A 87 2.74 -2.10 14.06
CA SER A 87 1.64 -1.32 14.62
C SER A 87 0.78 -0.74 13.50
N PHE A 88 -0.39 -0.17 13.84
CA PHE A 88 -1.18 0.56 12.85
C PHE A 88 -0.36 1.73 12.26
N ARG A 89 -0.23 1.76 10.93
CA ARG A 89 0.44 2.85 10.19
C ARG A 89 -0.34 3.13 8.91
N TRP A 90 -0.58 4.42 8.64
CA TRP A 90 -1.24 4.84 7.41
C TRP A 90 -0.27 5.65 6.55
N HIS A 91 0.15 5.08 5.42
CA HIS A 91 1.11 5.65 4.45
C HIS A 91 2.33 6.37 5.08
N PRO A 92 3.11 5.69 5.94
CA PRO A 92 4.15 6.34 6.74
C PRO A 92 5.23 7.07 5.92
N GLY A 93 5.56 6.60 4.71
CA GLY A 93 6.54 7.26 3.86
C GLY A 93 6.06 8.60 3.26
N MET A 94 4.76 8.88 3.31
CA MET A 94 4.14 10.09 2.76
C MET A 94 3.51 10.99 3.85
N MET A 95 3.86 10.80 5.12
CA MET A 95 3.38 11.63 6.24
C MET A 95 4.10 12.99 6.32
N ILE A 96 4.20 13.68 5.17
CA ILE A 96 4.89 14.97 5.03
C ILE A 96 4.21 16.00 5.93
N GLU A 97 5.00 16.82 6.62
CA GLU A 97 4.47 17.83 7.53
C GLU A 97 3.58 18.84 6.79
N GLY A 98 2.51 19.30 7.44
CA GLY A 98 1.55 20.24 6.86
C GLY A 98 0.61 19.65 5.81
N SER A 99 0.86 18.43 5.32
CA SER A 99 -0.01 17.77 4.35
C SER A 99 -1.41 17.48 4.89
N ARG A 100 -2.41 17.58 4.01
CA ARG A 100 -3.83 17.56 4.38
C ARG A 100 -4.57 16.42 3.71
N MET A 101 -5.68 16.01 4.33
CA MET A 101 -6.63 15.10 3.71
C MET A 101 -7.21 15.74 2.45
N GLN A 102 -7.38 14.94 1.39
CA GLN A 102 -8.06 15.35 0.15
C GLN A 102 -9.55 14.97 0.18
N ILE A 103 -10.09 14.76 1.38
CA ILE A 103 -11.46 14.31 1.61
C ILE A 103 -12.00 14.93 2.89
N SER A 104 -13.31 15.19 2.92
CA SER A 104 -13.99 15.66 4.13
C SER A 104 -13.84 14.67 5.27
N PHE A 105 -13.59 15.15 6.50
CA PHE A 105 -13.55 14.31 7.70
C PHE A 105 -14.87 13.57 7.98
N LEU A 106 -15.99 14.01 7.40
CA LEU A 106 -17.27 13.32 7.51
C LEU A 106 -17.33 12.01 6.71
N LYS A 107 -16.40 11.82 5.76
CA LYS A 107 -16.14 10.53 5.11
C LYS A 107 -15.08 9.73 5.90
N ASP A 108 -15.26 9.68 7.22
CA ASP A 108 -14.46 8.84 8.12
C ASP A 108 -14.88 7.36 8.01
N LEU A 109 -14.47 6.52 8.96
CA LEU A 109 -14.74 5.08 8.91
C LEU A 109 -16.19 4.69 9.22
N VAL A 110 -17.06 5.63 9.63
CA VAL A 110 -18.37 5.26 10.17
C VAL A 110 -19.50 6.26 9.93
N THR A 111 -19.22 7.57 9.88
CA THR A 111 -20.22 8.64 9.96
C THR A 111 -21.30 8.54 8.88
N LEU A 112 -20.97 8.21 7.62
CA LEU A 112 -22.00 8.06 6.58
C LEU A 112 -22.95 6.88 6.81
N ARG A 113 -22.52 5.87 7.58
CA ARG A 113 -23.35 4.71 7.94
C ARG A 113 -24.06 4.92 9.28
N ASN A 114 -23.36 5.46 10.27
CA ASN A 114 -23.85 5.67 11.63
C ASN A 114 -23.18 6.90 12.28
N PRO A 115 -23.78 8.10 12.17
CA PRO A 115 -23.25 9.32 12.80
C PRO A 115 -23.16 9.26 14.33
N CYS A 116 -23.98 8.41 14.97
CA CYS A 116 -24.01 8.24 16.42
C CYS A 116 -22.92 7.30 16.93
N SER A 117 -22.09 6.75 16.04
CA SER A 117 -21.03 5.82 16.40
C SER A 117 -19.98 6.45 17.32
N PRO A 118 -19.53 5.73 18.36
CA PRO A 118 -18.40 6.18 19.17
C PRO A 118 -17.07 6.17 18.39
N PHE A 119 -17.03 5.64 17.17
CA PHE A 119 -15.82 5.60 16.33
C PHE A 119 -15.73 6.75 15.32
N SER A 120 -16.65 7.72 15.36
CA SER A 120 -16.60 8.88 14.45
C SER A 120 -15.40 9.79 14.73
N PHE A 121 -14.94 10.50 13.70
CA PHE A 121 -13.87 11.49 13.81
C PHE A 121 -14.25 12.62 14.79
N LEU A 122 -15.53 13.03 14.79
CA LEU A 122 -16.04 14.01 15.76
C LEU A 122 -15.94 13.49 17.20
N ASN A 123 -16.31 12.23 17.45
CA ASN A 123 -16.17 11.65 18.79
C ASN A 123 -14.69 11.49 19.20
N TYR A 124 -13.80 11.18 18.25
CA TYR A 124 -12.36 11.21 18.48
C TYR A 124 -11.88 12.60 18.91
N LEU A 125 -12.24 13.66 18.20
CA LEU A 125 -11.88 15.03 18.57
C LEU A 125 -12.39 15.40 19.96
N HIS A 126 -13.61 14.98 20.31
CA HIS A 126 -14.17 15.16 21.65
C HIS A 126 -13.35 14.43 22.71
N CYS A 127 -13.04 13.14 22.49
CA CYS A 127 -12.22 12.34 23.40
C CYS A 127 -10.79 12.88 23.57
N GLN A 128 -10.25 13.58 22.57
CA GLN A 128 -8.93 14.22 22.63
C GLN A 128 -8.97 15.65 23.18
N ASN A 129 -10.15 16.14 23.60
CA ASN A 129 -10.35 17.53 24.04
C ASN A 129 -9.87 18.57 23.00
N ARG A 130 -10.06 18.29 21.70
CA ARG A 130 -9.67 19.17 20.57
C ARG A 130 -10.84 19.57 19.68
N LEU A 131 -12.08 19.23 20.04
CA LEU A 131 -13.27 19.50 19.22
C LEU A 131 -13.48 21.01 19.01
N VAL A 132 -13.42 21.82 20.06
CA VAL A 132 -13.61 23.28 19.95
C VAL A 132 -12.50 23.91 19.11
N ASP A 133 -11.25 23.49 19.30
CA ASP A 133 -10.12 23.96 18.51
C ASP A 133 -10.28 23.60 17.03
N PHE A 134 -10.74 22.38 16.73
CA PHE A 134 -10.99 21.95 15.36
C PHE A 134 -12.12 22.74 14.70
N ILE A 135 -13.21 23.03 15.43
CA ILE A 135 -14.30 23.89 14.95
C ILE A 135 -13.77 25.28 14.59
N ASN A 136 -12.92 25.86 15.45
CA ASN A 136 -12.33 27.18 15.21
C ASN A 136 -11.42 27.24 13.97
N ARG A 137 -10.87 26.11 13.52
CA ARG A 137 -10.10 26.03 12.26
C ARG A 137 -10.98 26.14 11.00
N ALA A 138 -12.31 26.02 11.13
CA ALA A 138 -13.28 26.14 10.05
C ALA A 138 -12.88 25.35 8.79
N THR A 139 -12.45 24.09 8.96
CA THR A 139 -11.93 23.27 7.86
C THR A 139 -12.54 21.88 7.82
N PHE A 140 -12.77 21.36 6.61
CA PHE A 140 -13.29 20.01 6.38
C PHE A 140 -12.19 18.96 6.17
N THR A 141 -10.95 19.39 5.96
CA THR A 141 -9.86 18.51 5.52
C THR A 141 -8.76 18.48 6.58
N PRO A 142 -8.82 17.64 7.63
CA PRO A 142 -7.80 17.59 8.67
C PRO A 142 -6.40 17.35 8.10
N THR A 143 -5.37 17.54 8.92
CA THR A 143 -4.01 17.14 8.50
C THR A 143 -3.97 15.62 8.32
N ARG A 144 -3.13 15.10 7.40
CA ARG A 144 -2.94 13.65 7.28
C ARG A 144 -2.47 13.03 8.59
N LEU A 145 -1.65 13.76 9.36
CA LEU A 145 -1.20 13.36 10.70
C LEU A 145 -2.35 13.18 11.69
N GLU A 146 -3.24 14.16 11.79
CA GLU A 146 -4.40 14.11 12.69
C GLU A 146 -5.37 12.98 12.32
N PHE A 147 -5.56 12.75 11.02
CA PHE A 147 -6.39 11.64 10.55
C PHE A 147 -5.71 10.27 10.76
N ALA A 148 -4.39 10.19 10.60
CA ALA A 148 -3.64 8.98 10.94
C ALA A 148 -3.74 8.64 12.43
N ASP A 149 -3.68 9.64 13.32
CA ASP A 149 -3.90 9.43 14.76
C ASP A 149 -5.35 9.00 15.05
N TYR A 150 -6.34 9.57 14.38
CA TYR A 150 -7.73 9.09 14.44
C TYR A 150 -7.83 7.60 14.08
N LEU A 151 -7.25 7.19 12.95
CA LEU A 151 -7.28 5.78 12.53
C LEU A 151 -6.56 4.87 13.54
N ALA A 152 -5.40 5.29 14.07
CA ALA A 152 -4.69 4.55 15.11
C ALA A 152 -5.49 4.48 16.43
N TRP A 153 -6.22 5.54 16.77
CA TRP A 153 -7.12 5.61 17.91
C TRP A 153 -8.31 4.66 17.77
N VAL A 154 -8.88 4.55 16.56
CA VAL A 154 -9.92 3.55 16.25
C VAL A 154 -9.33 2.14 16.37
N ALA A 155 -8.15 1.88 15.79
CA ALA A 155 -7.48 0.58 15.83
C ALA A 155 -7.23 0.08 17.26
N ARG A 156 -6.84 0.99 18.18
CA ARG A 156 -6.71 0.65 19.61
C ARG A 156 -8.05 0.30 20.24
N ARG A 157 -9.13 1.04 19.92
CA ARG A 157 -10.46 0.85 20.52
C ARG A 157 -11.17 -0.40 20.04
N VAL A 158 -11.06 -0.77 18.77
CA VAL A 158 -11.68 -2.02 18.27
C VAL A 158 -11.03 -3.26 18.91
N ASN A 159 -9.76 -3.15 19.30
CA ASN A 159 -9.05 -4.19 20.05
C ASN A 159 -9.46 -4.22 21.54
N SER A 160 -9.62 -3.06 22.17
CA SER A 160 -10.03 -2.96 23.57
C SER A 160 -11.56 -2.89 23.67
N LEU A 161 -12.25 -4.00 23.94
CA LEU A 161 -13.72 -4.07 24.12
C LEU A 161 -14.29 -3.23 25.30
N SER A 162 -13.64 -2.15 25.73
CA SER A 162 -14.11 -1.27 26.81
C SER A 162 -14.70 0.03 26.23
N PRO A 163 -15.93 0.41 26.57
CA PRO A 163 -16.48 1.72 26.21
C PRO A 163 -15.66 2.85 26.84
N PRO A 164 -15.70 4.08 26.27
CA PRO A 164 -14.90 5.18 26.75
C PRO A 164 -15.28 5.58 28.17
N LEU A 165 -14.43 5.27 29.15
CA LEU A 165 -14.43 5.99 30.41
C LEU A 165 -13.79 7.36 30.15
N VAL A 166 -14.52 8.42 30.51
CA VAL A 166 -14.12 9.84 30.38
C VAL A 166 -12.94 10.22 31.30
N ASN A 167 -12.23 9.25 31.91
CA ASN A 167 -11.03 9.48 32.69
C ASN A 167 -10.04 8.32 32.53
N PRO A 168 -8.78 8.58 32.11
CA PRO A 168 -7.75 7.56 32.02
C PRO A 168 -7.19 7.32 33.43
N LYS A 169 -7.94 6.63 34.28
CA LYS A 169 -7.39 6.05 35.51
C LYS A 169 -7.43 4.53 35.40
N ILE A 170 -6.26 4.00 35.06
CA ILE A 170 -5.76 2.62 35.26
C ILE A 170 -6.87 1.56 35.27
N VAL A 171 -7.11 0.95 34.11
CA VAL A 171 -7.85 -0.31 34.03
C VAL A 171 -6.83 -1.43 34.28
N ASN A 172 -7.02 -2.18 35.37
CA ASN A 172 -6.27 -3.39 35.65
C ASN A 172 -6.43 -4.39 34.51
N THR A 173 -5.31 -4.88 33.99
CA THR A 173 -5.21 -5.91 32.96
C THR A 173 -5.40 -7.31 33.58
N ASP A 174 -6.64 -7.72 33.81
CA ASP A 174 -6.92 -9.16 33.95
C ASP A 174 -7.08 -9.77 32.55
N SER A 175 -6.18 -10.71 32.26
CA SER A 175 -5.74 -11.11 30.92
C SER A 175 -6.54 -12.28 30.33
N SER A 176 -7.84 -12.37 30.61
CA SER A 176 -8.64 -13.54 30.20
C SER A 176 -10.07 -13.18 29.75
N LYS A 177 -10.22 -12.13 28.94
CA LYS A 177 -11.46 -11.90 28.19
C LYS A 177 -11.21 -12.29 26.73
N HIS A 178 -11.97 -13.26 26.22
CA HIS A 178 -11.99 -13.61 24.81
C HIS A 178 -12.36 -12.37 24.00
N HIS A 179 -11.44 -11.86 23.18
CA HIS A 179 -11.74 -10.80 22.25
C HIS A 179 -12.52 -11.40 21.08
N SER A 180 -13.61 -10.74 20.67
CA SER A 180 -14.34 -11.09 19.44
C SER A 180 -13.54 -10.76 18.17
N ILE A 181 -12.58 -9.85 18.30
CA ILE A 181 -11.71 -9.35 17.23
C ILE A 181 -10.26 -9.46 17.72
N ASP A 182 -9.51 -10.38 17.14
CA ASP A 182 -8.07 -10.53 17.37
C ASP A 182 -7.27 -9.71 16.34
N LEU A 183 -6.19 -9.05 16.77
CA LEU A 183 -5.31 -8.27 15.88
C LEU A 183 -3.86 -8.75 15.98
N CYS A 184 -3.28 -9.17 14.86
CA CYS A 184 -1.92 -9.69 14.76
C CYS A 184 -1.05 -8.74 13.92
N TYR A 185 -0.26 -7.89 14.58
CA TYR A 185 0.71 -6.99 13.94
C TYR A 185 2.07 -7.65 13.74
N GLY A 186 2.87 -7.10 12.81
CA GLY A 186 4.20 -7.59 12.50
C GLY A 186 4.21 -8.92 11.75
N GLU A 187 3.12 -9.28 11.08
CA GLU A 187 2.96 -10.54 10.38
C GLU A 187 2.59 -10.32 8.91
N ARG A 188 3.46 -10.78 8.00
CA ARG A 188 3.22 -10.69 6.56
C ARG A 188 2.61 -11.98 6.06
N VAL A 189 1.38 -11.92 5.54
CA VAL A 189 0.76 -13.06 4.86
C VAL A 189 1.52 -13.37 3.57
N VAL A 190 1.81 -14.65 3.35
CA VAL A 190 2.60 -15.14 2.22
C VAL A 190 1.83 -16.08 1.29
N ALA A 191 0.79 -16.76 1.79
CA ALA A 191 0.01 -17.71 1.02
C ALA A 191 -1.35 -18.00 1.67
N VAL A 192 -2.31 -18.40 0.84
CA VAL A 192 -3.60 -18.97 1.24
C VAL A 192 -3.78 -20.32 0.55
N GLU A 193 -4.20 -21.33 1.32
CA GLU A 193 -4.35 -22.71 0.87
C GLU A 193 -5.74 -23.24 1.24
N GLY A 194 -6.35 -24.03 0.36
CA GLY A 194 -7.57 -24.78 0.67
C GLY A 194 -7.28 -25.98 1.56
N ILE A 195 -8.09 -26.18 2.61
CA ILE A 195 -7.99 -27.33 3.51
C ILE A 195 -9.28 -28.15 3.45
N ARG A 196 -9.10 -29.46 3.30
CA ARG A 196 -10.19 -30.42 3.26
C ARG A 196 -10.87 -30.57 4.61
N GLY A 197 -12.19 -30.67 4.61
CA GLY A 197 -12.97 -31.14 5.75
C GLY A 197 -13.24 -32.64 5.68
N GLY A 198 -14.09 -33.14 6.60
CA GLY A 198 -14.39 -34.57 6.73
C GLY A 198 -15.08 -35.19 5.52
N THR A 199 -15.75 -34.38 4.68
CA THR A 199 -16.35 -34.87 3.43
C THR A 199 -15.35 -34.93 2.28
N GLY A 200 -14.13 -34.40 2.40
CA GLY A 200 -13.19 -34.23 1.28
C GLY A 200 -13.42 -32.96 0.45
N ASP A 201 -14.50 -32.20 0.73
CA ASP A 201 -14.70 -30.83 0.24
C ASP A 201 -13.67 -29.88 0.90
N ILE A 202 -13.39 -28.74 0.26
CA ILE A 202 -12.66 -27.66 0.92
C ILE A 202 -13.64 -26.92 1.82
N ASP A 203 -13.47 -27.10 3.14
CA ASP A 203 -14.31 -26.50 4.19
C ASP A 203 -13.65 -25.29 4.86
N PHE A 204 -12.34 -25.11 4.66
CA PHE A 204 -11.55 -24.07 5.30
C PHE A 204 -10.46 -23.54 4.38
N LEU A 205 -10.00 -22.33 4.67
CA LEU A 205 -8.78 -21.73 4.15
C LEU A 205 -7.73 -21.69 5.25
N ARG A 206 -6.52 -22.15 4.95
CA ARG A 206 -5.33 -21.93 5.77
C ARG A 206 -4.57 -20.73 5.26
N VAL A 207 -4.35 -19.75 6.13
CA VAL A 207 -3.56 -18.55 5.84
C VAL A 207 -2.22 -18.66 6.55
N LEU A 208 -1.15 -18.55 5.77
CA LEU A 208 0.22 -18.62 6.24
C LEU A 208 0.80 -17.21 6.33
N SER A 209 1.35 -16.85 7.49
CA SER A 209 2.08 -15.60 7.67
C SER A 209 3.49 -15.84 8.17
N THR A 210 4.38 -14.89 7.91
CA THR A 210 5.74 -14.83 8.45
C THR A 210 5.88 -13.60 9.33
N LYS A 211 6.36 -13.79 10.56
CA LYS A 211 6.56 -12.71 11.52
C LYS A 211 7.83 -11.93 11.21
N SER A 212 7.73 -10.61 11.15
CA SER A 212 8.82 -9.71 10.77
C SER A 212 10.00 -9.74 11.77
N SER A 213 9.73 -10.02 13.05
CA SER A 213 10.75 -9.95 14.11
C SER A 213 11.74 -11.11 14.13
N ASP A 214 11.28 -12.32 13.79
CA ASP A 214 12.05 -13.56 13.98
C ASP A 214 11.95 -14.51 12.76
N GLY A 215 11.20 -14.14 11.73
CA GLY A 215 10.96 -14.97 10.54
C GLY A 215 10.08 -16.20 10.80
N SER A 216 9.55 -16.35 12.03
CA SER A 216 8.70 -17.49 12.39
C SER A 216 7.42 -17.51 11.58
N VAL A 217 6.91 -18.71 11.36
CA VAL A 217 5.68 -18.93 10.59
C VAL A 217 4.51 -19.06 11.55
N ARG A 218 3.38 -18.43 11.22
CA ARG A 218 2.09 -18.65 11.87
C ARG A 218 1.07 -19.20 10.88
N GLN A 219 0.07 -19.90 11.43
CA GLN A 219 -1.01 -20.49 10.66
C GLN A 219 -2.36 -20.15 11.27
N TYR A 220 -3.27 -19.78 10.39
CA TYR A 220 -4.65 -19.44 10.71
C TYR A 220 -5.57 -20.25 9.84
N LEU A 221 -6.66 -20.76 10.42
CA LEU A 221 -7.71 -21.46 9.71
C LEU A 221 -8.97 -20.57 9.71
N CYS A 222 -9.55 -20.31 8.56
CA CYS A 222 -10.77 -19.52 8.47
C CYS A 222 -11.77 -20.09 7.49
N ARG A 223 -13.05 -19.72 7.65
CA ARG A 223 -14.11 -20.03 6.69
C ARG A 223 -14.38 -18.88 5.74
N ASN A 224 -14.32 -17.67 6.26
CA ASN A 224 -14.58 -16.43 5.55
C ASN A 224 -13.28 -15.60 5.53
N LEU A 225 -12.84 -15.14 4.35
CA LEU A 225 -11.58 -14.41 4.17
C LEU A 225 -11.79 -13.04 3.50
N VAL A 226 -11.36 -11.95 4.13
CA VAL A 226 -11.39 -10.60 3.54
C VAL A 226 -9.98 -10.12 3.24
N ILE A 227 -9.71 -9.75 1.99
CA ILE A 227 -8.39 -9.27 1.54
C ILE A 227 -8.43 -7.76 1.31
N SER A 228 -7.63 -7.03 2.08
CA SER A 228 -7.56 -5.57 2.09
C SER A 228 -6.11 -5.07 2.17
N VAL A 229 -5.25 -5.58 1.29
CA VAL A 229 -3.79 -5.35 1.32
C VAL A 229 -3.32 -4.02 0.72
N GLY A 230 -4.25 -3.20 0.24
CA GLY A 230 -3.93 -1.90 -0.36
C GLY A 230 -3.18 -2.04 -1.69
N GLY A 231 -2.29 -1.09 -1.98
CA GLY A 231 -1.52 -1.08 -3.23
C GLY A 231 -0.03 -1.31 -3.02
N THR A 232 0.62 -1.96 -3.97
CA THR A 232 2.08 -2.11 -4.05
C THR A 232 2.69 -0.99 -4.91
N PRO A 233 3.92 -0.55 -4.63
CA PRO A 233 4.61 0.45 -5.45
C PRO A 233 4.60 0.11 -6.95
N ARG A 234 4.18 1.04 -7.81
CA ARG A 234 4.24 0.84 -9.26
C ARG A 234 5.60 1.31 -9.77
N VAL A 235 6.51 0.36 -9.98
CA VAL A 235 7.86 0.65 -10.47
C VAL A 235 7.91 0.57 -12.00
N PRO A 236 8.29 1.66 -12.71
CA PRO A 236 8.42 1.63 -14.16
C PRO A 236 9.49 0.63 -14.61
N LYS A 237 9.27 0.00 -15.77
CA LYS A 237 10.16 -1.02 -16.36
C LYS A 237 11.66 -0.67 -16.31
N PRO A 238 12.11 0.56 -16.63
CA PRO A 238 13.53 0.93 -16.53
C PRO A 238 14.16 0.77 -15.14
N PHE A 239 13.36 0.75 -14.07
CA PHE A 239 13.85 0.68 -12.69
C PHE A 239 13.58 -0.66 -12.00
N GLN A 240 12.91 -1.62 -12.68
CA GLN A 240 12.55 -2.91 -12.07
C GLN A 240 13.79 -3.73 -11.69
N ASP A 241 14.81 -3.72 -12.55
CA ASP A 241 16.04 -4.50 -12.34
C ASP A 241 17.07 -3.79 -11.44
N ILE A 242 16.84 -2.51 -11.10
CA ILE A 242 17.79 -1.67 -10.36
C ILE A 242 17.70 -1.89 -8.83
N GLY A 243 16.72 -2.69 -8.36
CA GLY A 243 16.60 -3.03 -6.94
C GLY A 243 16.34 -1.81 -6.06
N TYR A 244 15.22 -1.10 -6.30
CA TYR A 244 14.83 0.10 -5.56
C TYR A 244 14.58 -0.12 -4.04
N GLU A 245 14.52 -1.38 -3.58
CA GLU A 245 14.32 -1.80 -2.19
C GLU A 245 15.50 -2.62 -1.62
N SER A 246 16.63 -2.74 -2.34
CA SER A 246 17.77 -3.57 -1.89
C SER A 246 18.40 -3.03 -0.59
N SER A 247 18.67 -3.93 0.36
CA SER A 247 19.45 -3.64 1.59
C SER A 247 20.91 -3.28 1.26
N GLU A 248 21.45 -3.84 0.18
CA GLU A 248 22.70 -3.44 -0.44
C GLU A 248 22.39 -2.35 -1.46
N LYS A 249 22.21 -1.10 -1.00
CA LYS A 249 21.86 0.04 -1.86
C LYS A 249 23.02 0.35 -2.81
N THR A 250 23.01 -0.28 -3.98
CA THR A 250 23.94 -0.01 -5.09
C THR A 250 23.68 1.36 -5.72
N CYS A 251 22.47 1.90 -5.54
CA CYS A 251 22.06 3.24 -5.98
C CYS A 251 20.98 3.84 -5.06
N TYR A 252 20.70 5.14 -5.23
CA TYR A 252 19.63 5.84 -4.52
C TYR A 252 18.36 5.99 -5.38
N VAL A 253 17.63 4.89 -5.58
CA VAL A 253 16.28 4.90 -6.16
C VAL A 253 15.27 4.57 -5.06
N LEU A 254 14.22 5.38 -4.91
CA LEU A 254 13.16 5.13 -3.94
C LEU A 254 11.78 5.40 -4.52
N HIS A 255 10.78 4.66 -4.05
CA HIS A 255 9.39 4.98 -4.32
C HIS A 255 8.83 5.91 -3.25
N THR A 256 7.90 6.80 -3.62
CA THR A 256 7.24 7.74 -2.70
C THR A 256 6.66 7.07 -1.45
N SER A 257 6.21 5.81 -1.53
CA SER A 257 5.71 5.03 -0.39
C SER A 257 6.69 4.87 0.77
N THR A 258 7.99 5.01 0.54
CA THR A 258 9.06 4.89 1.56
C THR A 258 9.88 6.18 1.68
N PHE A 259 9.38 7.31 1.16
CA PHE A 259 10.12 8.57 1.05
C PHE A 259 10.66 9.07 2.40
N LEU A 260 9.80 9.34 3.39
CA LEU A 260 10.23 9.82 4.69
C LEU A 260 11.08 8.81 5.49
N GLN A 261 11.06 7.54 5.13
CA GLN A 261 11.88 6.53 5.81
C GLN A 261 13.35 6.62 5.36
N HIS A 262 13.63 7.22 4.20
CA HIS A 262 14.95 7.14 3.57
C HIS A 262 15.53 8.48 3.15
N ILE A 263 14.71 9.50 2.86
CA ILE A 263 15.16 10.72 2.19
C ILE A 263 16.25 11.45 2.97
N ASP A 264 16.14 11.58 4.30
CA ASP A 264 17.12 12.34 5.10
C ASP A 264 18.50 11.68 5.08
N GLN A 265 18.56 10.35 5.18
CA GLN A 265 19.80 9.59 5.06
C GLN A 265 20.40 9.73 3.65
N ILE A 266 19.56 9.61 2.61
CA ILE A 266 20.00 9.71 1.22
C ILE A 266 20.57 11.10 0.92
N LEU A 267 19.88 12.17 1.33
CA LEU A 267 20.36 13.54 1.11
C LEU A 267 21.68 13.79 1.86
N SER A 268 21.79 13.31 3.11
CA SER A 268 23.01 13.43 3.91
C SER A 268 24.19 12.70 3.26
N ASP A 269 23.96 11.49 2.76
CA ASP A 269 24.97 10.70 2.04
C ASP A 269 25.44 11.41 0.77
N ILE A 270 24.49 11.89 -0.04
CA ILE A 270 24.79 12.59 -1.31
C ILE A 270 25.60 13.85 -1.04
N ILE A 271 25.19 14.70 -0.09
CA ILE A 271 25.92 15.91 0.28
C ILE A 271 27.35 15.56 0.71
N ARG A 272 27.51 14.55 1.57
CA ARG A 272 28.82 14.09 2.02
C ARG A 272 29.71 13.62 0.86
N LEU A 273 29.17 12.82 -0.06
CA LEU A 273 29.90 12.31 -1.22
C LEU A 273 30.32 13.45 -2.17
N SER A 274 29.46 14.47 -2.35
CA SER A 274 29.76 15.63 -3.20
C SER A 274 30.93 16.47 -2.69
N TYR A 275 31.17 16.55 -1.37
CA TYR A 275 32.37 17.18 -0.82
C TYR A 275 33.63 16.33 -1.03
N VAL A 276 33.53 15.00 -0.93
CA VAL A 276 34.67 14.09 -1.09
C VAL A 276 35.17 14.08 -2.52
N GLU A 277 34.28 13.94 -3.51
CA GLU A 277 34.65 13.93 -4.94
C GLU A 277 35.42 15.19 -5.33
N GLN A 278 34.98 16.36 -4.86
CA GLN A 278 35.64 17.62 -5.17
C GLN A 278 37.04 17.72 -4.55
N SER A 279 37.18 17.31 -3.29
CA SER A 279 38.49 17.28 -2.63
C SER A 279 39.51 16.35 -3.31
N GLN A 280 39.04 15.29 -3.99
CA GLN A 280 39.89 14.41 -4.78
C GLN A 280 40.22 14.98 -6.16
N LEU A 281 39.27 15.66 -6.82
CA LEU A 281 39.54 16.37 -8.08
C LEU A 281 40.58 17.48 -7.88
N GLU A 282 40.46 18.26 -6.81
CA GLU A 282 41.39 19.35 -6.49
C GLU A 282 42.80 18.81 -6.17
N ARG A 283 42.92 17.63 -5.54
CA ARG A 283 44.22 16.97 -5.31
C ARG A 283 44.86 16.36 -6.56
N ARG A 284 44.08 16.06 -7.61
CA ARG A 284 44.61 15.48 -8.87
C ARG A 284 45.17 16.53 -9.83
N HIS A 285 44.92 17.81 -9.60
CA HIS A 285 45.53 18.90 -10.35
C HIS A 285 46.54 19.65 -9.45
N PRO A 286 47.83 19.25 -9.42
CA PRO A 286 48.83 20.11 -8.80
C PRO A 286 48.90 21.41 -9.60
N ILE A 287 48.58 22.53 -8.94
CA ILE A 287 48.77 23.87 -9.47
C ILE A 287 50.24 24.00 -9.85
N TYR A 288 50.54 23.95 -11.15
CA TYR A 288 51.84 24.33 -11.69
C TYR A 288 51.95 25.85 -11.56
N ASN A 289 52.69 26.30 -10.56
CA ASN A 289 52.95 27.71 -10.31
C ASN A 289 54.29 28.09 -10.97
N PRO A 290 54.34 28.86 -12.07
CA PRO A 290 55.60 29.32 -12.61
C PRO A 290 56.01 30.58 -11.84
N ALA A 291 56.89 30.43 -10.85
CA ALA A 291 57.49 31.59 -10.20
C ALA A 291 58.83 31.93 -10.85
N LEU A 292 58.88 33.17 -11.34
CA LEU A 292 59.98 33.87 -11.98
C LEU A 292 61.28 33.83 -11.18
N ASN A 293 62.37 33.85 -11.95
CA ASN A 293 63.69 34.34 -11.54
C ASN A 293 63.58 35.63 -10.71
N ASN A 294 64.20 35.63 -9.54
CA ASN A 294 64.97 36.79 -9.12
C ASN A 294 66.17 36.37 -8.27
N SER A 295 67.24 37.07 -8.56
CA SER A 295 68.63 36.88 -8.18
C SER A 295 68.92 37.09 -6.68
N SER A 296 69.96 36.38 -6.23
CA SER A 296 70.97 36.79 -5.24
C SER A 296 70.49 37.26 -3.87
N SER A 297 70.75 36.47 -2.83
CA SER A 297 71.96 36.62 -2.01
C SER A 297 71.84 35.82 -0.71
N ASN A 298 72.97 35.24 -0.32
CA ASN A 298 73.21 34.58 0.95
C ASN A 298 72.84 35.47 2.15
N SER A 299 72.29 34.90 3.21
CA SER A 299 73.01 34.72 4.49
C SER A 299 72.09 34.27 5.65
N THR A 300 72.53 33.18 6.30
CA THR A 300 72.52 32.92 7.76
C THR A 300 71.22 33.16 8.54
N SER A 301 70.46 32.11 8.90
CA SER A 301 70.66 31.19 10.04
C SER A 301 70.21 31.73 11.40
N SER A 302 69.43 30.88 12.08
CA SER A 302 69.42 30.65 13.55
C SER A 302 68.83 31.77 14.43
N ILE A 303 68.10 31.56 15.52
CA ILE A 303 67.75 30.40 16.36
C ILE A 303 66.73 30.93 17.40
N ASN A 304 65.81 30.07 17.84
CA ASN A 304 65.08 30.00 19.12
C ASN A 304 64.63 31.28 19.88
N THR A 305 63.37 31.29 20.33
CA THR A 305 63.01 31.03 21.73
C THR A 305 61.49 31.03 21.95
N THR A 306 61.06 30.14 22.84
CA THR A 306 59.71 29.84 23.36
C THR A 306 59.36 30.77 24.56
N PRO A 307 58.36 30.49 25.43
CA PRO A 307 56.95 30.90 25.33
C PRO A 307 56.40 31.55 26.64
N SER A 308 55.22 32.17 26.62
CA SER A 308 54.35 32.46 27.80
C SER A 308 53.22 33.41 27.38
N SER A 309 52.02 33.48 27.92
CA SER A 309 51.17 32.67 28.81
C SER A 309 49.84 33.44 28.91
N ASP A 310 48.80 32.78 29.44
CA ASP A 310 47.56 33.35 30.01
C ASP A 310 46.43 33.71 29.03
N GLY A 311 45.16 33.33 29.26
CA GLY A 311 44.55 32.74 30.44
C GLY A 311 43.18 32.11 30.14
N LEU A 312 42.78 31.24 31.08
CA LEU A 312 41.55 30.46 31.13
C LEU A 312 40.38 31.27 31.70
N THR A 313 39.15 31.04 31.22
CA THR A 313 37.97 30.89 32.08
C THR A 313 36.97 29.89 31.50
N HIS A 314 36.53 29.00 32.38
CA HIS A 314 35.56 27.92 32.24
C HIS A 314 34.14 28.36 31.83
N ASP A 315 33.45 27.49 31.08
CA ASP A 315 32.10 27.09 31.48
C ASP A 315 31.78 25.67 31.01
N SER A 316 31.05 24.91 31.84
CA SER A 316 30.90 23.45 31.77
C SER A 316 29.44 23.03 31.71
N SER A 317 29.09 22.12 30.79
CA SER A 317 27.89 21.26 30.90
C SER A 317 28.10 19.93 30.15
N PRO A 318 27.56 18.80 30.65
CA PRO A 318 28.13 17.48 30.43
C PRO A 318 27.20 16.55 29.64
N TYR A 319 27.50 16.27 28.37
CA TYR A 319 27.04 15.06 27.67
C TYR A 319 28.04 14.70 26.58
N GLY A 320 29.07 13.95 26.96
CA GLY A 320 29.99 13.31 26.04
C GLY A 320 29.88 11.80 26.20
N LEU A 321 29.33 11.12 25.19
CA LEU A 321 29.66 9.74 24.87
C LEU A 321 29.68 9.61 23.34
N THR A 322 30.88 9.26 22.88
CA THR A 322 31.42 9.27 21.54
C THR A 322 31.10 7.98 20.78
N THR A 323 30.69 8.10 19.52
CA THR A 323 31.01 7.15 18.44
C THR A 323 31.10 7.93 17.13
N ASP A 324 32.34 8.06 16.62
CA ASP A 324 32.78 8.49 15.28
C ASP A 324 32.03 9.66 14.63
N GLY A 325 32.14 10.84 15.24
CA GLY A 325 31.63 12.09 14.71
C GLY A 325 32.70 12.89 13.98
N LEU A 326 32.55 13.06 12.67
CA LEU A 326 32.82 14.36 12.07
C LEU A 326 31.66 15.26 12.49
N THR A 327 31.88 16.14 13.48
CA THR A 327 30.90 17.13 13.89
C THR A 327 30.68 18.13 12.75
N PHE A 328 29.41 18.50 12.51
CA PHE A 328 28.97 19.41 11.44
C PHE A 328 29.71 20.76 11.41
N THR A 329 30.41 21.12 12.49
CA THR A 329 31.27 22.31 12.62
C THR A 329 32.57 22.26 11.81
N ASP A 330 33.04 21.08 11.39
CA ASP A 330 34.29 20.93 10.61
C ASP A 330 34.11 21.17 9.10
N LEU A 331 32.89 21.34 8.61
CA LEU A 331 32.59 21.68 7.22
C LEU A 331 32.83 23.16 6.88
N SER A 332 33.12 24.01 7.88
CA SER A 332 33.41 25.44 7.69
C SER A 332 34.73 25.72 6.95
N HIS A 333 35.60 24.71 6.80
CA HIS A 333 36.85 24.76 6.05
C HIS A 333 36.85 23.85 4.81
N ALA A 334 35.70 23.28 4.42
CA ALA A 334 35.58 22.37 3.28
C ALA A 334 35.54 23.15 1.94
N GLY A 335 36.22 22.61 0.92
CA GLY A 335 36.24 23.13 -0.44
C GLY A 335 34.84 23.29 -1.05
N LYS A 336 34.78 23.87 -2.26
CA LYS A 336 33.52 24.05 -3.00
C LYS A 336 32.81 22.68 -3.14
N MET A 337 31.49 22.66 -3.08
CA MET A 337 30.69 21.42 -3.12
C MET A 337 30.37 21.04 -4.57
N GLY A 338 30.45 19.74 -4.89
CA GLY A 338 30.07 19.21 -6.20
C GLY A 338 28.58 19.40 -6.50
N LYS A 339 28.22 19.47 -7.79
CA LYS A 339 26.82 19.72 -8.20
C LYS A 339 25.94 18.49 -7.96
N ILE A 340 25.00 18.60 -7.03
CA ILE A 340 23.98 17.57 -6.74
C ILE A 340 22.87 17.64 -7.79
N LYS A 341 22.37 16.47 -8.20
CA LYS A 341 21.24 16.36 -9.13
C LYS A 341 20.28 15.25 -8.72
N ILE A 342 19.00 15.56 -8.53
CA ILE A 342 17.96 14.63 -8.09
C ILE A 342 16.80 14.63 -9.09
N ALA A 343 16.26 13.46 -9.43
CA ALA A 343 15.07 13.32 -10.26
C ALA A 343 13.85 12.96 -9.40
N VAL A 344 12.71 13.57 -9.68
CA VAL A 344 11.39 13.12 -9.22
C VAL A 344 10.58 12.77 -10.45
N ILE A 345 10.08 11.53 -10.53
CA ILE A 345 9.34 11.02 -11.68
C ILE A 345 7.86 10.93 -11.33
N GLY A 346 7.02 11.65 -12.07
CA GLY A 346 5.57 11.61 -11.92
C GLY A 346 4.95 13.00 -11.82
N GLY A 347 3.66 13.09 -12.15
CA GLY A 347 2.92 14.37 -12.20
C GLY A 347 1.65 14.38 -11.36
N GLY A 348 1.56 13.51 -10.35
CA GLY A 348 0.45 13.48 -9.39
C GLY A 348 0.83 14.02 -8.02
N GLN A 349 -0.12 14.03 -7.08
CA GLN A 349 0.04 14.60 -5.74
C GLN A 349 1.34 14.17 -5.05
N SER A 350 1.64 12.86 -4.96
CA SER A 350 2.83 12.37 -4.27
C SER A 350 4.13 12.87 -4.89
N ALA A 351 4.19 13.01 -6.22
CA ALA A 351 5.37 13.54 -6.90
C ALA A 351 5.55 15.03 -6.60
N ALA A 352 4.47 15.82 -6.62
CA ALA A 352 4.52 17.25 -6.30
C ALA A 352 4.91 17.51 -4.84
N GLU A 353 4.32 16.77 -3.90
CA GLU A 353 4.65 16.88 -2.46
C GLU A 353 6.11 16.51 -2.20
N THR A 354 6.58 15.35 -2.70
CA THR A 354 7.97 14.93 -2.47
C THR A 354 8.99 15.83 -3.19
N PHE A 355 8.63 16.41 -4.33
CA PHE A 355 9.46 17.41 -5.01
C PHE A 355 9.67 18.66 -4.18
N LEU A 356 8.59 19.26 -3.66
CA LEU A 356 8.66 20.43 -2.78
C LEU A 356 9.38 20.10 -1.47
N GLU A 357 9.13 18.92 -0.92
CA GLU A 357 9.70 18.50 0.35
C GLU A 357 11.21 18.19 0.25
N THR A 358 11.65 17.64 -0.88
CA THR A 358 13.08 17.46 -1.20
C THR A 358 13.77 18.82 -1.35
N TYR A 359 13.11 19.79 -2.00
CA TYR A 359 13.61 21.16 -2.10
C TYR A 359 13.79 21.80 -0.71
N ASN A 360 12.78 21.71 0.15
CA ASN A 360 12.83 22.27 1.51
C ASN A 360 13.97 21.67 2.35
N ARG A 361 14.15 20.35 2.30
CA ARG A 361 15.25 19.66 3.01
C ARG A 361 16.61 20.09 2.50
N LEU A 362 16.83 20.06 1.19
CA LEU A 362 18.12 20.45 0.61
C LEU A 362 18.45 21.91 0.94
N LYS A 363 17.46 22.80 0.90
CA LYS A 363 17.65 24.22 1.25
C LYS A 363 18.01 24.41 2.73
N ALA A 364 17.50 23.56 3.62
CA ALA A 364 17.86 23.58 5.03
C ALA A 364 19.24 22.97 5.32
N MET A 365 19.65 21.97 4.53
CA MET A 365 20.90 21.23 4.72
C MET A 365 22.11 21.89 4.06
N ILE A 366 21.94 22.56 2.91
CA ILE A 366 23.03 23.18 2.17
C ILE A 366 23.31 24.60 2.72
N PRO A 367 24.53 24.89 3.20
CA PRO A 367 24.89 26.23 3.65
C PRO A 367 24.83 27.25 2.49
N SER A 368 24.33 28.46 2.75
CA SER A 368 24.43 29.57 1.79
C SER A 368 25.89 29.87 1.47
N THR A 369 26.38 29.40 0.32
CA THR A 369 27.74 29.71 -0.11
C THR A 369 27.75 30.96 -0.98
N ASN A 370 28.69 31.88 -0.72
CA ASN A 370 28.76 33.19 -1.39
C ASN A 370 29.26 33.15 -2.86
N GLY A 371 29.27 31.99 -3.51
CA GLY A 371 29.81 31.76 -4.85
C GLY A 371 28.73 31.37 -5.87
N SER A 372 28.67 32.07 -7.00
CA SER A 372 27.66 31.85 -8.06
C SER A 372 27.82 30.49 -8.74
N GLU A 373 26.97 29.53 -8.35
CA GLU A 373 26.41 28.43 -9.16
C GLU A 373 25.49 27.60 -8.23
N ALA A 374 24.30 27.21 -8.69
CA ALA A 374 23.41 26.38 -7.87
C ALA A 374 24.10 25.03 -7.56
N CYS A 375 24.21 24.72 -6.27
CA CYS A 375 24.89 23.53 -5.80
C CYS A 375 24.05 22.26 -5.89
N ALA A 376 22.73 22.39 -5.94
CA ALA A 376 21.79 21.29 -6.15
C ALA A 376 20.72 21.64 -7.20
N GLU A 377 20.36 20.65 -8.01
CA GLU A 377 19.32 20.75 -9.01
C GLU A 377 18.33 19.58 -8.88
N ILE A 378 17.04 19.88 -8.81
CA ILE A 378 15.97 18.88 -8.72
C ILE A 378 15.08 18.99 -9.95
N ASP A 379 14.97 17.90 -10.70
CA ASP A 379 14.15 17.83 -11.90
C ASP A 379 12.87 17.01 -11.65
N LEU A 380 11.71 17.66 -11.77
CA LEU A 380 10.42 16.96 -11.83
C LEU A 380 10.14 16.55 -13.28
N ILE A 381 10.26 15.25 -13.56
CA ILE A 381 10.10 14.68 -14.90
C ILE A 381 8.67 14.19 -15.08
N ILE A 382 7.94 14.80 -16.03
CA ILE A 382 6.55 14.46 -16.32
C ILE A 382 6.34 14.14 -17.80
N LYS A 383 5.55 13.08 -18.06
CA LYS A 383 5.16 12.69 -19.43
C LYS A 383 4.16 13.65 -20.07
N LYS A 384 3.42 14.41 -19.25
CA LYS A 384 2.39 15.37 -19.68
C LYS A 384 3.00 16.76 -19.89
N GLY A 385 2.22 17.67 -20.48
CA GLY A 385 2.65 19.05 -20.72
C GLY A 385 2.59 19.99 -19.52
N HIS A 386 1.91 19.60 -18.44
CA HIS A 386 1.73 20.41 -17.23
C HIS A 386 1.21 19.53 -16.08
N LEU A 387 1.39 20.01 -14.85
CA LEU A 387 0.66 19.52 -13.67
C LEU A 387 -0.78 20.00 -13.72
N ARG A 388 -1.72 19.15 -13.29
CA ARG A 388 -3.16 19.45 -13.35
C ARG A 388 -3.73 19.58 -11.94
N PRO A 389 -4.64 20.54 -11.69
CA PRO A 389 -5.39 20.56 -10.45
C PRO A 389 -6.27 19.31 -10.35
N SER A 390 -6.47 18.81 -9.13
CA SER A 390 -7.55 17.86 -8.86
C SER A 390 -8.89 18.55 -9.01
N ASP A 391 -9.85 17.87 -9.64
CA ASP A 391 -11.23 18.33 -9.72
C ASP A 391 -12.00 17.89 -8.47
N ASP A 392 -12.09 18.81 -7.52
CA ASP A 392 -12.81 18.64 -6.26
C ASP A 392 -14.19 19.32 -6.30
N SER A 393 -14.68 19.68 -7.49
CA SER A 393 -15.97 20.37 -7.64
C SER A 393 -17.14 19.49 -7.19
N PRO A 394 -18.23 20.06 -6.63
CA PRO A 394 -19.29 19.27 -6.03
C PRO A 394 -19.90 18.22 -6.96
N PHE A 395 -20.17 18.56 -8.22
CA PHE A 395 -20.74 17.65 -9.21
C PHE A 395 -19.77 16.51 -9.59
N SER A 396 -18.50 16.83 -9.85
CA SER A 396 -17.48 15.80 -10.08
C SER A 396 -17.30 14.91 -8.84
N ASN A 397 -17.47 15.46 -7.64
CA ASN A 397 -17.29 14.72 -6.40
C ASN A 397 -18.46 13.76 -6.08
N GLU A 398 -19.61 13.88 -6.76
CA GLU A 398 -20.71 12.91 -6.66
C GLU A 398 -20.30 11.51 -7.15
N LEU A 399 -19.27 11.40 -7.99
CA LEU A 399 -18.63 10.12 -8.34
C LEU A 399 -18.15 9.32 -7.11
N PHE A 400 -17.94 9.99 -5.97
CA PHE A 400 -17.52 9.39 -4.71
C PHE A 400 -18.63 9.27 -3.68
N ASN A 401 -19.90 9.44 -4.08
CA ASN A 401 -21.04 9.12 -3.25
C ASN A 401 -21.21 7.60 -3.17
N PRO A 402 -21.68 7.05 -2.04
CA PRO A 402 -21.91 5.60 -1.90
C PRO A 402 -22.81 5.02 -3.00
N GLN A 403 -23.87 5.74 -3.38
CA GLN A 403 -24.82 5.36 -4.43
C GLN A 403 -24.20 5.24 -5.82
N SER A 404 -23.10 5.96 -6.08
CA SER A 404 -22.39 5.88 -7.37
C SER A 404 -21.75 4.51 -7.58
N THR A 405 -21.51 3.75 -6.51
CA THR A 405 -21.06 2.35 -6.59
C THR A 405 -22.07 1.50 -7.37
N ASP A 406 -23.37 1.66 -7.11
CA ASP A 406 -24.43 0.94 -7.83
C ASP A 406 -24.44 1.34 -9.30
N PHE A 407 -24.30 2.64 -9.58
CA PHE A 407 -24.18 3.14 -10.96
C PHE A 407 -23.01 2.48 -11.71
N PHE A 408 -21.80 2.49 -11.15
CA PHE A 408 -20.62 1.88 -11.77
C PHE A 408 -20.76 0.36 -11.94
N TYR A 409 -21.37 -0.30 -10.95
CA TYR A 409 -21.57 -1.75 -10.98
C TYR A 409 -22.61 -2.15 -12.05
N ASP A 410 -23.76 -1.47 -12.10
CA ASP A 410 -24.86 -1.75 -13.03
C ASP A 410 -24.57 -1.27 -14.47
N HIS A 411 -23.87 -0.14 -14.65
CA HIS A 411 -23.53 0.38 -15.98
C HIS A 411 -22.49 -0.47 -16.70
N ASN A 412 -21.68 -1.23 -15.95
CA ASN A 412 -20.82 -2.24 -16.55
C ASN A 412 -21.62 -3.37 -17.22
N THR A 413 -22.93 -3.53 -16.95
CA THR A 413 -23.62 -4.79 -17.27
C THR A 413 -25.06 -4.73 -17.78
N ARG A 414 -25.92 -3.76 -17.42
CA ARG A 414 -27.37 -3.90 -17.66
C ARG A 414 -28.07 -2.85 -18.53
N GLU A 415 -27.74 -1.56 -18.43
CA GLU A 415 -28.63 -0.53 -19.02
C GLU A 415 -28.17 0.08 -20.35
N LEU A 416 -26.87 0.20 -20.59
CA LEU A 416 -26.35 0.89 -21.79
C LEU A 416 -25.96 -0.06 -22.92
N ALA A 417 -25.58 -1.32 -22.63
CA ALA A 417 -25.16 -2.27 -23.67
C ALA A 417 -26.23 -2.51 -24.76
N PRO A 418 -27.54 -2.55 -24.45
CA PRO A 418 -28.59 -2.67 -25.48
C PRO A 418 -29.07 -1.33 -26.06
N ARG A 419 -28.76 -0.19 -25.42
CA ARG A 419 -29.21 1.18 -25.79
C ARG A 419 -28.15 2.01 -26.51
N LEU A 420 -26.90 1.58 -26.49
CA LEU A 420 -25.82 2.10 -27.33
C LEU A 420 -26.06 1.62 -28.76
N ASP A 421 -26.68 2.48 -29.56
CA ASP A 421 -26.92 2.25 -30.98
C ASP A 421 -25.63 1.79 -31.69
N SER A 422 -25.75 0.94 -32.71
CA SER A 422 -24.67 0.46 -33.58
C SER A 422 -23.83 1.57 -34.24
N ARG A 423 -24.27 2.83 -34.10
CA ARG A 423 -23.64 4.07 -34.56
C ARG A 423 -22.83 4.81 -33.48
N SER A 424 -22.92 4.41 -32.21
CA SER A 424 -22.09 4.95 -31.13
C SER A 424 -20.64 4.51 -31.33
N SER A 425 -19.67 5.39 -31.07
CA SER A 425 -18.25 5.02 -31.09
C SER A 425 -17.81 4.21 -29.86
N ILE A 426 -18.70 4.03 -28.86
CA ILE A 426 -18.46 3.34 -27.59
C ILE A 426 -19.23 2.00 -27.58
N CYS A 427 -18.88 1.06 -28.46
CA CYS A 427 -19.64 -0.19 -28.65
C CYS A 427 -19.28 -1.38 -27.73
N ALA A 428 -18.39 -1.23 -26.73
CA ALA A 428 -17.98 -2.35 -25.88
C ALA A 428 -18.02 -1.97 -24.38
N PRO A 429 -18.50 -2.85 -23.48
CA PRO A 429 -18.52 -2.61 -22.03
C PRO A 429 -17.15 -2.23 -21.46
N SER A 430 -16.07 -2.86 -21.95
CA SER A 430 -14.69 -2.49 -21.59
C SER A 430 -14.35 -1.05 -22.00
N LYS A 431 -14.81 -0.59 -23.17
CA LYS A 431 -14.59 0.78 -23.64
C LYS A 431 -15.41 1.81 -22.87
N LEU A 432 -16.62 1.46 -22.41
CA LEU A 432 -17.46 2.33 -21.58
C LEU A 432 -16.86 2.50 -20.19
N LYS A 433 -16.44 1.41 -19.56
CA LYS A 433 -15.70 1.44 -18.29
C LYS A 433 -14.45 2.31 -18.40
N ASP A 434 -13.62 2.07 -19.41
CA ASP A 434 -12.40 2.85 -19.64
C ASP A 434 -12.72 4.33 -19.87
N PHE A 435 -13.86 4.63 -20.52
CA PHE A 435 -14.35 5.98 -20.70
C PHE A 435 -14.72 6.64 -19.35
N LEU A 436 -15.56 5.99 -18.53
CA LEU A 436 -15.99 6.51 -17.23
C LEU A 436 -14.80 6.72 -16.28
N LEU A 437 -13.88 5.76 -16.22
CA LEU A 437 -12.66 5.89 -15.42
C LEU A 437 -11.74 7.00 -15.95
N LYS A 438 -11.68 7.20 -17.27
CA LYS A 438 -10.90 8.28 -17.88
C LYS A 438 -11.51 9.67 -17.62
N GLU A 439 -12.83 9.77 -17.58
CA GLU A 439 -13.55 10.99 -17.20
C GLU A 439 -13.31 11.31 -15.72
N ALA A 440 -13.47 10.31 -14.85
CA ALA A 440 -13.20 10.43 -13.42
C ALA A 440 -11.70 10.61 -13.11
N ALA A 441 -10.78 10.30 -14.02
CA ALA A 441 -9.34 10.34 -13.74
C ALA A 441 -8.85 11.71 -13.22
N ALA A 442 -9.49 12.81 -13.64
CA ALA A 442 -9.13 14.16 -13.21
C ALA A 442 -9.41 14.44 -11.71
N THR A 443 -10.19 13.59 -11.03
CA THR A 443 -10.49 13.78 -9.60
C THR A 443 -9.47 13.09 -8.69
N ASN A 444 -8.72 12.10 -9.19
CA ASN A 444 -7.86 11.24 -8.34
C ASN A 444 -6.48 10.92 -8.93
N TYR A 445 -6.35 10.79 -10.26
CA TYR A 445 -5.15 10.25 -10.90
C TYR A 445 -4.34 11.27 -11.68
N ALA A 446 -3.04 11.35 -11.38
CA ALA A 446 -2.10 12.26 -12.04
C ALA A 446 -2.59 13.73 -12.04
N VAL A 447 -3.15 14.11 -10.90
CA VAL A 447 -3.59 15.45 -10.53
C VAL A 447 -3.00 15.82 -9.16
N VAL A 448 -3.00 17.11 -8.86
CA VAL A 448 -2.37 17.70 -7.68
C VAL A 448 -3.36 18.68 -7.06
N ASN A 449 -3.47 18.71 -5.73
CA ASN A 449 -4.35 19.65 -5.06
C ASN A 449 -3.94 21.12 -5.38
N PRO A 450 -4.91 22.03 -5.58
CA PRO A 450 -4.63 23.43 -5.90
C PRO A 450 -3.69 24.16 -4.92
N GLU A 451 -3.75 23.88 -3.62
CA GLU A 451 -2.86 24.46 -2.61
C GLU A 451 -1.39 24.06 -2.86
N THR A 452 -1.15 22.78 -3.15
CA THR A 452 0.19 22.26 -3.48
C THR A 452 0.71 22.85 -4.79
N LEU A 453 -0.16 23.00 -5.80
CA LEU A 453 0.21 23.66 -7.06
C LEU A 453 0.60 25.12 -6.86
N THR A 454 -0.14 25.83 -6.01
CA THR A 454 0.13 27.24 -5.69
C THR A 454 1.49 27.37 -5.01
N ALA A 455 1.74 26.60 -3.95
CA ALA A 455 3.02 26.59 -3.25
C ALA A 455 4.21 26.26 -4.17
N LEU A 456 4.02 25.28 -5.07
CA LEU A 456 5.02 24.92 -6.06
C LEU A 456 5.29 26.06 -7.04
N TYR A 457 4.24 26.69 -7.58
CA TYR A 457 4.37 27.79 -8.52
C TYR A 457 5.02 29.02 -7.88
N GLU A 458 4.66 29.35 -6.64
CA GLU A 458 5.29 30.42 -5.85
C GLU A 458 6.78 30.17 -5.63
N THR A 459 7.16 28.92 -5.33
CA THR A 459 8.57 28.53 -5.18
C THR A 459 9.33 28.73 -6.50
N MET A 460 8.77 28.26 -7.62
CA MET A 460 9.38 28.42 -8.95
C MET A 460 9.43 29.88 -9.40
N TYR A 461 8.40 30.68 -9.11
CA TYR A 461 8.37 32.11 -9.44
C TYR A 461 9.41 32.87 -8.63
N SER A 462 9.50 32.59 -7.33
CA SER A 462 10.52 33.16 -6.44
C SER A 462 11.93 32.85 -6.94
N GLN A 463 12.17 31.64 -7.44
CA GLN A 463 13.44 31.29 -8.08
C GLN A 463 13.74 32.16 -9.31
N LYS A 464 12.75 32.42 -10.18
CA LYS A 464 12.93 33.31 -11.35
C LYS A 464 13.19 34.75 -10.93
N VAL A 465 12.48 35.26 -9.92
CA VAL A 465 12.70 36.59 -9.35
C VAL A 465 14.13 36.71 -8.84
N ASN A 466 14.58 35.74 -8.04
CA ASN A 466 15.95 35.69 -7.52
C ASN A 466 17.00 35.67 -8.64
N GLN A 467 16.74 34.97 -9.75
CA GLN A 467 17.64 34.93 -10.92
C GLN A 467 17.66 36.23 -11.72
N GLY A 468 16.57 37.00 -11.73
CA GLY A 468 16.46 38.28 -12.42
C GLY A 468 16.97 39.49 -11.62
N MET A 469 17.21 39.33 -10.31
CA MET A 469 17.76 40.38 -9.46
C MET A 469 19.24 40.62 -9.75
N ASP A 470 19.68 41.86 -9.53
CA ASP A 470 21.10 42.21 -9.58
C ASP A 470 21.90 41.31 -8.62
N GLY A 471 22.88 40.59 -9.17
CA GLY A 471 23.62 39.57 -8.41
C GLY A 471 24.43 40.13 -7.23
N CYS A 472 24.81 41.41 -7.26
CA CYS A 472 25.49 42.06 -6.15
C CYS A 472 24.50 42.42 -5.04
N GLN A 473 23.33 42.97 -5.40
CA GLN A 473 22.29 43.34 -4.45
C GLN A 473 21.62 42.11 -3.80
N PHE A 474 21.43 41.04 -4.57
CA PHE A 474 20.90 39.76 -4.11
C PHE A 474 21.74 39.13 -3.01
N LYS A 475 23.07 39.13 -3.19
CA LYS A 475 24.03 38.63 -2.19
C LYS A 475 24.05 39.50 -0.93
N LEU A 476 23.92 40.82 -1.08
CA LEU A 476 23.92 41.74 0.05
C LEU A 476 22.75 41.51 1.02
N TRP A 477 21.63 40.99 0.52
CA TRP A 477 20.45 40.64 1.32
C TRP A 477 20.53 39.24 1.94
N GLY A 478 21.68 38.58 1.89
CA GLY A 478 21.87 37.24 2.46
C GLY A 478 21.06 36.17 1.75
N ARG A 479 20.61 36.42 0.51
CA ARG A 479 19.89 35.42 -0.28
C ARG A 479 20.86 34.57 -1.08
N SER A 480 20.55 33.28 -1.14
CA SER A 480 21.30 32.32 -1.94
C SER A 480 20.41 31.58 -2.93
N ASN A 481 21.03 31.09 -4.00
CA ASN A 481 20.40 30.35 -5.09
C ASN A 481 20.98 28.91 -5.19
N ASP A 482 21.30 28.30 -4.03
CA ASP A 482 22.02 27.02 -3.96
C ASP A 482 21.19 25.83 -4.42
N VAL A 483 19.86 25.92 -4.37
CA VAL A 483 18.97 24.83 -4.78
C VAL A 483 18.04 25.32 -5.88
N LYS A 484 18.11 24.65 -7.02
CA LYS A 484 17.30 24.94 -8.20
C LYS A 484 16.30 23.82 -8.43
N ILE A 485 15.06 24.18 -8.74
CA ILE A 485 14.01 23.26 -9.16
C ILE A 485 13.62 23.51 -10.63
N ASN A 486 13.39 22.43 -11.37
CA ASN A 486 12.90 22.46 -12.75
C ASN A 486 11.74 21.47 -12.93
N ILE A 487 10.85 21.77 -13.88
CA ILE A 487 9.87 20.80 -14.38
C ILE A 487 10.21 20.51 -15.85
N ILE A 488 10.49 19.23 -16.14
CA ILE A 488 10.82 18.75 -17.47
C ILE A 488 9.56 18.07 -18.05
N ASN A 489 8.88 18.81 -18.93
CA ASN A 489 7.62 18.38 -19.54
C ASN A 489 7.86 17.40 -20.69
N TYR A 490 6.79 16.67 -21.06
CA TYR A 490 6.78 15.75 -22.19
C TYR A 490 7.99 14.80 -22.21
N THR A 491 8.41 14.30 -21.05
CA THR A 491 9.63 13.50 -20.95
C THR A 491 9.35 12.16 -20.29
N GLU A 492 9.86 11.10 -20.91
CA GLU A 492 9.78 9.72 -20.45
C GLU A 492 11.18 9.15 -20.23
N VAL A 493 11.31 8.27 -19.24
CA VAL A 493 12.54 7.51 -18.99
C VAL A 493 12.49 6.23 -19.80
N ILE A 494 13.45 6.05 -20.70
CA ILE A 494 13.54 4.88 -21.58
C ILE A 494 14.41 3.80 -20.95
N SER A 495 15.53 4.19 -20.34
CA SER A 495 16.41 3.30 -19.59
C SER A 495 17.02 4.02 -18.39
N ALA A 496 17.37 3.24 -17.38
CA ALA A 496 18.13 3.67 -16.22
C ALA A 496 19.20 2.61 -15.93
N GLU A 497 20.41 3.05 -15.61
CA GLU A 497 21.55 2.18 -15.34
C GLU A 497 22.29 2.69 -14.10
N VAL A 498 22.65 1.79 -13.18
CA VAL A 498 23.48 2.15 -12.03
C VAL A 498 24.89 2.46 -12.53
N ASN A 499 25.42 3.61 -12.12
CA ASN A 499 26.74 4.01 -12.55
C ASN A 499 27.82 3.16 -11.86
N SER A 500 28.79 2.69 -12.64
CA SER A 500 29.90 1.84 -12.17
C SER A 500 30.98 2.62 -11.40
N SER A 501 30.88 3.95 -11.31
CA SER A 501 31.84 4.83 -10.62
C SER A 501 31.84 4.69 -9.10
N GLY A 502 30.88 3.95 -8.53
CA GLY A 502 30.78 3.70 -7.08
C GLY A 502 30.13 4.83 -6.28
N ASP A 503 29.68 5.89 -6.94
CA ASP A 503 29.01 7.06 -6.34
C ASP A 503 27.51 6.85 -6.12
N ARG A 504 26.99 5.65 -6.47
CA ARG A 504 25.59 5.24 -6.32
C ARG A 504 24.60 6.08 -7.14
N SER A 505 25.09 6.79 -8.16
CA SER A 505 24.24 7.51 -9.12
C SER A 505 23.61 6.60 -10.16
N VAL A 506 22.58 7.14 -10.81
CA VAL A 506 21.84 6.50 -11.89
C VAL A 506 21.97 7.35 -13.14
N ASP A 507 22.46 6.74 -14.21
CA ASP A 507 22.41 7.34 -15.54
C ASP A 507 21.07 7.02 -16.17
N MET A 508 20.34 8.06 -16.60
CA MET A 508 19.03 7.93 -17.19
C MET A 508 19.03 8.43 -18.63
N VAL A 509 18.41 7.66 -19.52
CA VAL A 509 18.10 8.10 -20.89
C VAL A 509 16.67 8.64 -20.90
N LEU A 510 16.57 9.95 -21.13
CA LEU A 510 15.33 10.70 -21.20
C LEU A 510 14.95 10.92 -22.66
N GLU A 511 13.73 10.56 -23.05
CA GLU A 511 13.17 10.86 -24.37
C GLU A 511 12.06 11.88 -24.25
N ASN A 512 12.12 12.93 -25.08
CA ASN A 512 10.97 13.82 -25.25
C ASN A 512 9.88 13.11 -26.07
N VAL A 513 8.69 12.97 -25.49
CA VAL A 513 7.55 12.23 -26.03
C VAL A 513 7.05 12.82 -27.36
N LEU A 514 7.22 14.12 -27.59
CA LEU A 514 6.77 14.79 -28.82
C LEU A 514 7.82 14.79 -29.91
N THR A 515 9.07 15.17 -29.60
CA THR A 515 10.14 15.33 -30.59
C THR A 515 10.98 14.07 -30.79
N ARG A 516 10.84 13.07 -29.91
CA ARG A 516 11.68 11.86 -29.85
C ARG A 516 13.17 12.13 -29.66
N THR A 517 13.54 13.35 -29.24
CA THR A 517 14.92 13.69 -28.93
C THR A 517 15.31 13.05 -27.61
N THR A 518 16.44 12.36 -27.61
CA THR A 518 16.97 11.69 -26.42
C THR A 518 18.09 12.49 -25.78
N SER A 519 18.21 12.39 -24.46
CA SER A 519 19.32 12.96 -23.69
C SER A 519 19.71 12.00 -22.59
N ARG A 520 21.00 11.91 -22.27
CA ARG A 520 21.51 11.13 -21.13
C ARG A 520 21.84 12.08 -20.00
N THR A 521 21.32 11.81 -18.81
CA THR A 521 21.53 12.64 -17.61
C THR A 521 21.84 11.75 -16.41
N ARG A 522 22.87 12.12 -15.65
CA ARG A 522 23.22 11.47 -14.37
C ARG A 522 22.45 12.10 -13.22
N TYR A 523 21.86 11.27 -12.37
CA TYR A 523 21.14 11.66 -11.16
C TYR A 523 21.71 10.93 -9.95
N HIS A 524 21.97 11.66 -8.86
CA HIS A 524 22.47 11.11 -7.61
C HIS A 524 21.37 10.40 -6.80
N ALA A 525 20.10 10.78 -7.01
CA ALA A 525 18.94 10.06 -6.51
C ALA A 525 17.75 10.18 -7.46
N VAL A 526 16.88 9.17 -7.42
CA VAL A 526 15.63 9.12 -8.19
C VAL A 526 14.46 8.77 -7.27
N ILE A 527 13.47 9.65 -7.22
CA ILE A 527 12.22 9.47 -6.46
C ILE A 527 11.09 9.11 -7.43
N LEU A 528 10.49 7.95 -7.25
CA LEU A 528 9.41 7.42 -8.07
C LEU A 528 8.05 7.79 -7.46
N GLY A 529 7.43 8.85 -7.99
CA GLY A 529 6.05 9.26 -7.72
C GLY A 529 5.07 8.65 -8.71
N THR A 530 5.20 7.34 -8.94
CA THR A 530 4.59 6.61 -10.06
C THR A 530 3.31 5.84 -9.70
N GLY A 531 2.82 6.02 -8.48
CA GLY A 531 1.55 5.47 -8.01
C GLY A 531 1.65 4.00 -7.59
N TYR A 532 0.52 3.30 -7.58
CA TYR A 532 0.42 1.96 -7.01
C TYR A 532 -0.23 0.97 -7.98
N SER A 533 0.10 -0.31 -7.84
CA SER A 533 -0.64 -1.46 -8.39
C SER A 533 -1.51 -2.09 -7.31
N ARG A 534 -2.62 -2.72 -7.68
CA ARG A 534 -3.61 -3.30 -6.75
C ARG A 534 -3.89 -4.77 -7.05
N ASP A 535 -2.90 -5.45 -7.64
CA ASP A 535 -3.00 -6.85 -8.06
C ASP A 535 -2.39 -7.85 -7.08
N SER A 536 -1.79 -7.40 -5.97
CA SER A 536 -1.06 -8.27 -5.03
C SER A 536 -1.93 -9.37 -4.38
N TRP A 537 -3.25 -9.19 -4.31
CA TRP A 537 -4.18 -10.21 -3.84
C TRP A 537 -4.18 -11.47 -4.72
N LYS A 538 -3.87 -11.33 -6.01
CA LYS A 538 -3.80 -12.47 -6.95
C LYS A 538 -2.68 -13.43 -6.56
N ASP A 539 -1.51 -12.88 -6.23
CA ASP A 539 -0.37 -13.69 -5.78
C ASP A 539 -0.61 -14.33 -4.41
N ILE A 540 -1.35 -13.66 -3.52
CA ILE A 540 -1.72 -14.20 -2.20
C ILE A 540 -2.64 -15.43 -2.33
N LEU A 541 -3.63 -15.37 -3.24
CA LEU A 541 -4.60 -16.46 -3.43
C LEU A 541 -4.13 -17.57 -4.37
N PHE A 542 -3.44 -17.20 -5.45
CA PHE A 542 -3.14 -18.11 -6.57
C PHE A 542 -1.66 -18.25 -6.87
N GLY A 543 -0.78 -17.53 -6.16
CA GLY A 543 0.66 -17.54 -6.42
C GLY A 543 1.32 -18.88 -6.10
N LYS A 544 2.48 -19.13 -6.73
CA LYS A 544 3.28 -20.36 -6.54
C LYS A 544 3.84 -20.52 -5.12
N SER A 545 3.85 -19.47 -4.31
CA SER A 545 4.25 -19.54 -2.90
C SER A 545 3.37 -20.49 -2.07
N ALA A 546 2.17 -20.81 -2.55
CA ALA A 546 1.26 -21.82 -1.98
C ALA A 546 1.52 -23.25 -2.50
N GLU A 547 2.56 -23.50 -3.33
CA GLU A 547 2.96 -24.84 -3.80
C GLU A 547 3.96 -25.55 -2.84
N ARG A 548 3.97 -25.21 -1.54
CA ARG A 548 4.92 -25.80 -0.58
C ARG A 548 4.44 -27.17 -0.07
N PRO A 549 5.35 -28.08 0.34
CA PRO A 549 4.98 -29.36 0.92
C PRO A 549 4.25 -29.21 2.27
N GLY A 550 2.93 -29.32 2.22
CA GLY A 550 2.02 -29.35 3.35
C GLY A 550 0.66 -29.87 2.88
N SER A 551 -0.22 -30.29 3.78
CA SER A 551 -1.53 -30.90 3.46
C SER A 551 -2.54 -29.99 2.75
N GLY A 552 -2.15 -28.76 2.38
CA GLY A 552 -3.04 -27.75 1.82
C GLY A 552 -2.96 -27.71 0.30
N ILE A 553 -4.04 -27.24 -0.33
CA ILE A 553 -4.17 -27.18 -1.78
C ILE A 553 -4.06 -25.74 -2.25
N ASN A 554 -3.14 -25.47 -3.19
CA ASN A 554 -3.07 -24.18 -3.87
C ASN A 554 -4.39 -23.91 -4.61
N LEU A 555 -5.01 -22.74 -4.39
CA LEU A 555 -6.30 -22.43 -5.01
C LEU A 555 -6.23 -22.32 -6.54
N GLY A 556 -5.10 -21.90 -7.09
CA GLY A 556 -4.86 -21.91 -8.54
C GLY A 556 -4.80 -23.31 -9.14
N ALA A 557 -4.40 -24.32 -8.34
CA ALA A 557 -4.40 -25.72 -8.78
C ALA A 557 -5.81 -26.33 -8.81
N LEU A 558 -6.77 -25.80 -8.05
CA LEU A 558 -8.18 -26.25 -8.08
C LEU A 558 -8.84 -25.97 -9.44
N TRP A 559 -8.43 -24.88 -10.12
CA TRP A 559 -9.01 -24.44 -11.39
C TRP A 559 -7.94 -24.05 -12.41
N PRO A 560 -7.34 -25.02 -13.14
CA PRO A 560 -6.24 -24.75 -14.08
C PRO A 560 -6.58 -23.82 -15.25
N ASN A 561 -7.87 -23.61 -15.55
CA ASN A 561 -8.35 -22.72 -16.61
C ASN A 561 -8.86 -21.36 -16.06
N LEU A 562 -8.59 -21.05 -14.79
CA LEU A 562 -9.01 -19.79 -14.17
C LEU A 562 -8.13 -18.63 -14.65
N CYS A 563 -8.77 -17.63 -15.27
CA CYS A 563 -8.13 -16.40 -15.70
C CYS A 563 -8.14 -15.38 -14.56
N THR A 564 -6.95 -14.97 -14.11
CA THR A 564 -6.76 -13.97 -13.06
C THR A 564 -6.47 -12.57 -13.61
N ASP A 565 -6.43 -12.39 -14.93
CA ASP A 565 -6.00 -11.12 -15.54
C ASP A 565 -7.02 -10.01 -15.29
N THR A 566 -8.30 -10.28 -15.53
CA THR A 566 -9.39 -9.31 -15.42
C THR A 566 -10.46 -9.78 -14.46
N LEU A 567 -10.91 -8.84 -13.60
CA LEU A 567 -12.02 -9.04 -12.68
C LEU A 567 -13.28 -8.39 -13.25
N HIS A 568 -14.36 -9.16 -13.35
CA HIS A 568 -15.64 -8.72 -13.91
C HIS A 568 -16.74 -8.64 -12.84
N GLY A 569 -17.71 -7.74 -12.99
CA GLY A 569 -18.91 -7.74 -12.14
C GLY A 569 -19.83 -8.92 -12.45
N TYR A 570 -20.51 -9.47 -11.45
CA TYR A 570 -21.52 -10.53 -11.60
C TYR A 570 -22.95 -9.98 -11.51
N HIS A 571 -23.81 -10.34 -12.47
CA HIS A 571 -25.20 -9.91 -12.49
C HIS A 571 -26.14 -11.10 -12.70
N PRO A 572 -27.12 -11.33 -11.81
CA PRO A 572 -27.97 -12.52 -11.85
C PRO A 572 -28.81 -12.70 -13.13
N SER A 573 -29.07 -11.63 -13.91
CA SER A 573 -29.96 -11.74 -15.09
C SER A 573 -29.29 -11.84 -16.45
N SER A 574 -27.98 -12.00 -16.52
CA SER A 574 -27.33 -12.29 -17.81
C SER A 574 -27.60 -13.70 -18.32
N ASP A 575 -28.16 -14.57 -17.46
CA ASP A 575 -28.32 -16.02 -17.73
C ASP A 575 -29.79 -16.49 -17.82
N TYR A 576 -30.80 -15.59 -17.86
CA TYR A 576 -32.20 -16.01 -18.03
C TYR A 576 -32.52 -16.35 -19.49
N THR A 577 -32.31 -17.61 -19.88
CA THR A 577 -33.28 -18.32 -20.72
C THR A 577 -34.34 -18.97 -19.83
N THR A 578 -35.59 -18.96 -20.27
CA THR A 578 -36.82 -19.17 -19.51
C THR A 578 -36.95 -20.49 -18.73
N ASP A 579 -37.62 -20.36 -17.58
CA ASP A 579 -38.18 -21.33 -16.62
C ASP A 579 -37.29 -21.88 -15.49
N HIS A 580 -37.74 -21.53 -14.28
CA HIS A 580 -37.23 -21.78 -12.92
C HIS A 580 -36.31 -20.72 -12.30
N SER A 581 -36.63 -20.36 -11.06
CA SER A 581 -35.87 -19.45 -10.19
C SER A 581 -34.42 -19.96 -10.04
N PRO A 582 -33.39 -19.15 -10.32
CA PRO A 582 -32.03 -19.67 -10.33
C PRO A 582 -31.53 -19.84 -8.89
N THR A 583 -31.06 -21.04 -8.60
CA THR A 583 -30.11 -21.34 -7.52
C THR A 583 -28.74 -21.65 -8.18
N ASN A 584 -27.66 -21.70 -7.42
CA ASN A 584 -26.26 -21.81 -7.90
C ASN A 584 -25.90 -23.04 -8.78
N SER A 585 -26.86 -23.81 -9.27
CA SER A 585 -26.66 -24.98 -10.14
C SER A 585 -26.42 -24.66 -11.62
N ASP A 586 -26.71 -23.45 -12.10
CA ASP A 586 -26.87 -23.22 -13.55
C ASP A 586 -25.58 -22.92 -14.33
N ILE A 587 -24.41 -23.17 -13.73
CA ILE A 587 -23.13 -23.23 -14.48
C ILE A 587 -22.84 -24.66 -15.00
N LEU A 588 -23.68 -25.66 -14.68
CA LEU A 588 -23.50 -27.05 -15.09
C LEU A 588 -24.82 -27.71 -15.54
N SER A 589 -25.29 -27.37 -16.73
CA SER A 589 -26.33 -28.17 -17.43
C SER A 589 -26.14 -28.16 -18.95
N GLY A 590 -24.90 -28.39 -19.38
CA GLY A 590 -24.59 -28.81 -20.75
C GLY A 590 -24.39 -30.32 -20.81
N GLY A 591 -25.48 -31.07 -20.77
CA GLY A 591 -25.50 -32.51 -21.06
C GLY A 591 -25.60 -33.39 -19.84
N LEU A 592 -26.83 -33.78 -19.50
CA LEU A 592 -27.19 -35.09 -18.95
C LEU A 592 -28.72 -35.17 -19.06
N SER A 593 -29.20 -35.63 -20.22
CA SER A 593 -30.54 -36.19 -20.36
C SER A 593 -30.38 -37.71 -20.44
N ASP A 594 -31.01 -38.41 -19.50
CA ASP A 594 -31.19 -39.85 -19.55
C ASP A 594 -31.89 -40.24 -20.86
N GLU A 595 -31.21 -41.00 -21.73
CA GLU A 595 -31.79 -42.10 -22.52
C GLU A 595 -30.70 -42.86 -23.30
N ASN A 596 -30.59 -44.15 -22.98
CA ASN A 596 -30.29 -45.31 -23.84
C ASN A 596 -29.21 -45.23 -24.94
N ASN A 597 -28.22 -46.14 -24.79
CA ASN A 597 -27.53 -46.89 -25.85
C ASN A 597 -27.17 -46.16 -27.16
N GLN A 598 -25.90 -45.76 -27.30
CA GLN A 598 -25.05 -46.19 -28.41
C GLN A 598 -23.61 -45.69 -28.25
N GLU A 599 -22.67 -46.62 -28.37
CA GLU A 599 -21.24 -46.36 -28.51
C GLU A 599 -20.98 -45.39 -29.67
N SER A 600 -20.36 -44.24 -29.39
CA SER A 600 -19.55 -43.55 -30.39
C SER A 600 -18.52 -42.66 -29.72
N CYS A 601 -17.25 -42.86 -30.10
CA CYS A 601 -16.10 -42.06 -29.69
C CYS A 601 -16.37 -40.56 -29.87
N GLN A 602 -16.52 -39.82 -28.77
CA GLN A 602 -16.35 -38.38 -28.77
C GLN A 602 -14.89 -38.05 -28.45
N SER A 603 -14.25 -37.43 -29.44
CA SER A 603 -12.86 -36.98 -29.44
C SER A 603 -12.60 -35.92 -28.37
N GLU A 604 -11.36 -35.89 -27.85
CA GLU A 604 -10.77 -34.98 -26.86
C GLU A 604 -10.74 -33.47 -27.26
N THR A 605 -11.71 -33.00 -28.04
CA THR A 605 -11.75 -31.66 -28.66
C THR A 605 -12.86 -30.76 -28.11
N SER A 606 -13.22 -30.89 -26.83
CA SER A 606 -13.98 -29.88 -26.07
C SER A 606 -12.98 -28.96 -25.35
N LEU A 607 -12.29 -28.12 -26.13
CA LEU A 607 -11.27 -27.18 -25.68
C LEU A 607 -11.73 -26.30 -24.50
N LYS A 608 -11.10 -26.55 -23.34
CA LYS A 608 -10.84 -25.67 -22.18
C LYS A 608 -11.32 -24.22 -22.35
N LYS A 609 -12.59 -23.95 -22.02
CA LYS A 609 -13.11 -22.57 -21.93
C LYS A 609 -12.49 -21.90 -20.70
N SER A 610 -11.84 -20.75 -20.89
CA SER A 610 -11.29 -19.93 -19.81
C SER A 610 -12.40 -19.52 -18.83
N ILE A 611 -12.15 -19.65 -17.53
CA ILE A 611 -13.07 -19.25 -16.46
C ILE A 611 -12.63 -17.86 -15.99
N ASN A 612 -13.45 -16.84 -16.25
CA ASN A 612 -13.15 -15.48 -15.80
C ASN A 612 -13.57 -15.28 -14.35
N LEU A 613 -12.73 -14.63 -13.56
CA LEU A 613 -13.08 -14.24 -12.19
C LEU A 613 -14.19 -13.18 -12.19
N LYS A 614 -15.19 -13.42 -11.34
CA LYS A 614 -16.31 -12.51 -11.13
C LYS A 614 -16.35 -12.03 -9.69
N LEU A 615 -16.81 -10.80 -9.49
CA LEU A 615 -17.00 -10.16 -8.20
C LEU A 615 -18.47 -9.76 -8.07
N SER A 616 -19.11 -10.07 -6.94
CA SER A 616 -20.47 -9.60 -6.63
C SER A 616 -20.48 -8.11 -6.24
N ARG A 617 -21.68 -7.51 -6.19
CA ARG A 617 -21.87 -6.12 -5.72
C ARG A 617 -21.49 -5.96 -4.25
N ASN A 618 -21.63 -7.01 -3.46
CA ASN A 618 -21.24 -7.05 -2.05
C ASN A 618 -19.77 -7.45 -1.87
N TYR A 619 -18.95 -7.27 -2.92
CA TYR A 619 -17.50 -7.49 -2.90
C TYR A 619 -17.06 -8.94 -2.69
N ARG A 620 -17.96 -9.93 -2.83
CA ARG A 620 -17.61 -11.36 -2.77
C ARG A 620 -16.95 -11.78 -4.07
N LEU A 621 -15.76 -12.37 -3.98
CA LEU A 621 -15.09 -13.04 -5.08
C LEU A 621 -15.78 -14.38 -5.35
N LEU A 622 -16.36 -14.52 -6.54
CA LEU A 622 -17.11 -15.70 -6.94
C LEU A 622 -16.16 -16.72 -7.54
N LEU A 623 -15.53 -17.50 -6.66
CA LEU A 623 -14.76 -18.69 -7.04
C LEU A 623 -15.73 -19.82 -7.45
N PRO A 624 -15.34 -20.71 -8.39
CA PRO A 624 -16.21 -21.82 -8.77
C PRO A 624 -16.52 -22.71 -7.56
N GLU A 625 -17.79 -23.07 -7.37
CA GLU A 625 -18.21 -23.85 -6.20
C GLU A 625 -17.72 -25.30 -6.21
N THR A 626 -17.31 -25.79 -7.38
CA THR A 626 -16.86 -27.17 -7.56
C THR A 626 -15.52 -27.24 -8.26
N PHE A 627 -14.79 -28.31 -7.98
CA PHE A 627 -13.56 -28.67 -8.67
C PHE A 627 -13.50 -30.18 -8.85
N ILE A 628 -12.70 -30.61 -9.83
CA ILE A 628 -12.59 -32.01 -10.22
C ILE A 628 -11.27 -32.56 -9.69
N GLU A 629 -11.34 -33.69 -9.00
CA GLU A 629 -10.17 -34.43 -8.54
C GLU A 629 -10.13 -35.83 -9.14
N VAL A 630 -8.93 -36.26 -9.52
CA VAL A 630 -8.68 -37.60 -10.05
C VAL A 630 -8.12 -38.46 -8.93
N GLU A 631 -8.83 -39.53 -8.54
CA GLU A 631 -8.34 -40.40 -7.47
C GLU A 631 -7.02 -41.08 -7.88
N PRO A 632 -6.00 -41.07 -7.01
CA PRO A 632 -4.74 -41.76 -7.28
C PRO A 632 -4.93 -43.28 -7.18
N SER A 633 -5.29 -43.94 -8.27
CA SER A 633 -5.33 -45.41 -8.31
C SER A 633 -3.90 -45.96 -8.39
N LYS A 634 -3.46 -46.72 -7.37
CA LYS A 634 -2.16 -47.41 -7.40
C LYS A 634 -2.16 -48.69 -8.25
N SER A 635 -3.27 -49.10 -8.86
CA SER A 635 -3.38 -50.43 -9.47
C SER A 635 -4.38 -50.60 -10.64
N THR A 636 -4.74 -49.54 -11.38
CA THR A 636 -5.66 -49.66 -12.53
C THR A 636 -5.10 -49.04 -13.82
N PRO A 637 -5.37 -49.61 -15.01
CA PRO A 637 -4.95 -49.06 -16.30
C PRO A 637 -5.48 -47.63 -16.50
N PRO A 638 -4.84 -46.80 -17.35
CA PRO A 638 -5.15 -45.37 -17.52
C PRO A 638 -6.59 -45.06 -17.96
N GLU A 639 -7.37 -46.03 -18.42
CA GLU A 639 -8.71 -45.86 -18.96
C GLU A 639 -9.85 -45.79 -17.93
N ASN A 640 -9.61 -46.11 -16.64
CA ASN A 640 -10.66 -46.13 -15.60
C ASN A 640 -10.26 -45.37 -14.31
N LYS A 641 -9.84 -44.10 -14.43
CA LYS A 641 -9.63 -43.26 -13.24
C LYS A 641 -10.97 -42.75 -12.71
N LYS A 642 -11.32 -43.07 -11.47
CA LYS A 642 -12.50 -42.50 -10.80
C LYS A 642 -12.27 -41.00 -10.61
N VAL A 643 -13.22 -40.22 -11.12
CA VAL A 643 -13.24 -38.77 -11.01
C VAL A 643 -14.24 -38.39 -9.93
N ARG A 644 -13.82 -37.54 -9.01
CA ARG A 644 -14.66 -37.03 -7.93
C ARG A 644 -14.88 -35.54 -8.10
N VAL A 645 -16.14 -35.11 -7.99
CA VAL A 645 -16.50 -33.69 -7.90
C VAL A 645 -16.54 -33.30 -6.43
N CYS A 646 -15.73 -32.32 -6.05
CA CYS A 646 -15.62 -31.79 -4.70
C CYS A 646 -16.12 -30.35 -4.65
N LYS A 647 -16.60 -29.89 -3.49
CA LYS A 647 -17.08 -28.51 -3.28
C LYS A 647 -16.02 -27.62 -2.65
N PHE A 648 -16.04 -26.34 -3.01
CA PHE A 648 -15.32 -25.27 -2.33
C PHE A 648 -16.33 -24.40 -1.58
N ARG A 649 -16.31 -24.48 -0.25
CA ARG A 649 -17.28 -23.78 0.62
C ARG A 649 -16.81 -22.43 1.17
N PRO A 650 -15.51 -22.21 1.43
CA PRO A 650 -15.04 -20.91 1.89
C PRO A 650 -15.43 -19.78 0.96
N THR A 651 -15.46 -18.60 1.54
CA THR A 651 -15.90 -17.36 0.91
C THR A 651 -14.77 -16.36 1.01
N VAL A 652 -14.58 -15.59 -0.06
CA VAL A 652 -13.49 -14.61 -0.17
C VAL A 652 -14.10 -13.26 -0.58
N TRP A 653 -13.68 -12.18 0.07
CA TRP A 653 -14.10 -10.81 -0.25
C TRP A 653 -12.88 -9.94 -0.50
N LEU A 654 -13.01 -8.99 -1.41
CA LEU A 654 -11.93 -8.11 -1.82
C LEU A 654 -12.27 -6.64 -1.51
N GLN A 655 -11.34 -5.89 -0.91
CA GLN A 655 -11.50 -4.46 -0.70
C GLN A 655 -10.36 -3.65 -1.30
N GLY A 656 -10.70 -2.56 -1.99
CA GLY A 656 -9.72 -1.58 -2.46
C GLY A 656 -8.92 -2.00 -3.69
N CYS A 657 -9.34 -3.05 -4.39
CA CYS A 657 -8.78 -3.51 -5.66
C CYS A 657 -9.86 -3.70 -6.76
N ASN A 658 -11.04 -3.10 -6.57
CA ASN A 658 -12.25 -3.33 -7.35
C ASN A 658 -12.70 -2.09 -8.12
N GLU A 659 -11.84 -1.09 -8.30
CA GLU A 659 -12.16 0.13 -9.07
C GLU A 659 -12.77 -0.20 -10.44
N GLY A 660 -12.30 -1.29 -11.05
CA GLY A 660 -12.79 -1.73 -12.34
C GLY A 660 -14.25 -2.21 -12.37
N THR A 661 -14.88 -2.45 -11.23
CA THR A 661 -16.28 -2.90 -11.11
C THR A 661 -17.12 -1.95 -10.25
N HIS A 662 -16.52 -1.38 -9.20
CA HIS A 662 -17.20 -0.56 -8.19
C HIS A 662 -16.89 0.94 -8.32
N GLY A 663 -16.06 1.34 -9.28
CA GLY A 663 -15.74 2.74 -9.57
C GLY A 663 -14.58 3.31 -8.75
N ILE A 664 -14.24 4.57 -9.04
CA ILE A 664 -13.02 5.24 -8.57
C ILE A 664 -12.93 5.41 -7.03
N SER A 665 -14.06 5.33 -6.33
CA SER A 665 -14.16 5.43 -4.88
C SER A 665 -13.64 4.19 -4.13
N ASP A 666 -13.58 3.03 -4.79
CA ASP A 666 -13.23 1.75 -4.15
C ASP A 666 -11.84 1.79 -3.48
N SER A 667 -10.92 2.52 -4.08
CA SER A 667 -9.53 2.58 -3.64
C SER A 667 -9.26 3.59 -2.52
N LEU A 668 -10.29 4.33 -2.09
CA LEU A 668 -10.23 5.52 -1.24
C LEU A 668 -11.04 5.34 0.07
N LEU A 669 -11.00 6.37 0.92
CA LEU A 669 -11.80 6.42 2.16
C LEU A 669 -13.31 6.65 1.90
N SER A 670 -13.66 7.16 0.71
CA SER A 670 -14.94 7.79 0.41
C SER A 670 -16.19 6.97 0.72
N VAL A 671 -16.11 5.65 0.56
CA VAL A 671 -17.25 4.74 0.73
C VAL A 671 -16.98 3.66 1.79
N LEU A 672 -15.88 3.74 2.54
CA LEU A 672 -15.48 2.69 3.48
C LEU A 672 -16.55 2.38 4.52
N SER A 673 -17.15 3.41 5.11
CA SER A 673 -18.17 3.23 6.15
C SER A 673 -19.40 2.47 5.65
N ILE A 674 -19.82 2.72 4.41
CA ILE A 674 -20.96 2.04 3.78
C ILE A 674 -20.54 0.65 3.30
N ARG A 675 -19.43 0.55 2.55
CA ARG A 675 -18.88 -0.72 2.06
C ARG A 675 -18.65 -1.73 3.17
N SER A 676 -18.13 -1.29 4.33
CA SER A 676 -17.92 -2.18 5.47
C SER A 676 -19.24 -2.73 6.05
N GLY A 677 -20.34 -1.96 5.95
CA GLY A 677 -21.69 -2.46 6.23
C GLY A 677 -22.11 -3.52 5.21
N GLU A 678 -22.03 -3.19 3.92
CA GLU A 678 -22.40 -4.10 2.82
C GLU A 678 -21.63 -5.43 2.86
N ILE A 679 -20.33 -5.39 3.14
CA ILE A 679 -19.50 -6.59 3.29
C ILE A 679 -19.89 -7.38 4.54
N PHE A 680 -20.14 -6.71 5.67
CA PHE A 680 -20.59 -7.38 6.89
C PHE A 680 -21.94 -8.09 6.67
N ASP A 681 -22.89 -7.42 6.03
CA ASP A 681 -24.20 -8.00 5.71
C ASP A 681 -24.05 -9.18 4.73
N GLY A 682 -23.24 -9.01 3.68
CA GLY A 682 -22.93 -10.09 2.74
C GLY A 682 -22.21 -11.29 3.37
N ILE A 683 -21.35 -11.07 4.38
CA ILE A 683 -20.75 -12.16 5.17
C ILE A 683 -21.82 -12.88 5.99
N ASN A 684 -22.78 -12.18 6.61
CA ASN A 684 -23.85 -12.83 7.37
C ASN A 684 -24.82 -13.62 6.49
N GLU A 685 -25.10 -13.13 5.29
CA GLU A 685 -26.04 -13.74 4.35
C GLU A 685 -25.43 -14.93 3.60
N GLU A 686 -24.19 -14.77 3.14
CA GLU A 686 -23.56 -15.71 2.20
C GLU A 686 -22.36 -16.46 2.80
N GLY A 687 -21.94 -16.11 4.02
CA GLY A 687 -20.77 -16.66 4.67
C GLY A 687 -20.91 -18.14 5.01
N TRP A 688 -19.77 -18.82 5.03
CA TRP A 688 -19.70 -20.20 5.47
C TRP A 688 -19.49 -20.25 6.99
N PHE A 689 -20.49 -20.70 7.73
CA PHE A 689 -20.43 -20.90 9.17
C PHE A 689 -20.72 -22.37 9.50
N GLY A 690 -20.14 -22.89 10.59
CA GLY A 690 -20.30 -24.30 10.96
C GLY A 690 -21.53 -24.58 11.82
N ASN A 691 -22.03 -25.83 11.77
CA ASN A 691 -22.77 -26.49 12.85
C ASN A 691 -21.84 -27.51 13.56
N PHE A 692 -21.92 -27.60 14.90
CA PHE A 692 -21.03 -28.35 15.81
C PHE A 692 -21.11 -29.90 15.79
N SER A 693 -21.46 -30.55 14.67
CA SER A 693 -21.80 -31.98 14.68
C SER A 693 -20.98 -32.86 13.73
N GLY A 694 -19.66 -32.67 13.63
CA GLY A 694 -18.86 -33.53 12.73
C GLY A 694 -17.34 -33.59 12.94
N ALA A 695 -16.79 -33.03 14.03
CA ALA A 695 -15.34 -33.01 14.26
C ALA A 695 -14.94 -33.54 15.64
N LYS A 696 -15.66 -34.55 16.16
CA LYS A 696 -15.32 -35.24 17.42
C LYS A 696 -15.01 -36.73 17.30
N ASP A 697 -15.01 -37.31 16.10
CA ASP A 697 -14.86 -38.77 15.93
C ASP A 697 -13.59 -39.21 15.19
N GLU A 698 -12.45 -38.53 15.38
CA GLU A 698 -11.14 -39.05 14.90
C GLU A 698 -10.01 -39.06 15.94
N GLU A 699 -10.32 -38.94 17.23
CA GLU A 699 -9.30 -39.09 18.30
C GLU A 699 -9.59 -40.21 19.31
N LYS A 700 -10.47 -41.15 18.97
CA LYS A 700 -10.70 -42.37 19.75
C LYS A 700 -11.00 -43.60 18.87
N THR A 701 -10.01 -44.04 18.10
CA THR A 701 -9.84 -45.48 17.87
C THR A 701 -8.36 -45.76 17.63
N SER A 702 -7.83 -46.53 18.59
CA SER A 702 -6.64 -47.37 18.55
C SER A 702 -6.42 -48.12 17.26
#